data_AF-A0A9X5EDG8-F1
#
_entry.id   AF-A0A9X5EDG8-F1
#
_cell.length_a   1.000
_cell.length_b   1.000
_cell.length_c   1.000
_cell.angle_alpha   90.00
_cell.angle_beta   90.00
_cell.angle_gamma   90.00
#
_symmetry.space_group_name_H-M   'P 1'
#
loop_
_entity.id
_entity.type
_entity.pdbx_description
1 polymer ?
#
loop_
_entity_poly.entity_id
_entity_poly.type
_entity_poly.pdbx_seq_one_letter_code
_entity_poly.pdbx_strand_id
1 'polypeptide(L)'
;MTTSPARRPHRALAAALSMLIVTSATAVLAKDNKPASPTAPVDLANPLVGTASLDNQALLGNAPPPGEPTYTGMTTPGASLPQSATEAAPVNINADLGFATGVPVAYDYRRPVMFGFTGGGSTYGARGAPMVMPVVGDWTVPPDYATAYYDKATEKASPGYYAVDLATFRTKVELTATQWTSLMRFTFPESHRANVVVNLRRDGGDVEVVDDHTVRGVATAGRRDRDADGPYFIAEFSRPFAAFGTFHSEVTNKGEGLGREDVQAGRRKVSGDYAGAYLTFDTKAGDQVVVRIAHGHSAEEAGQRLRAQDSDTDFDRVHAKARARWAELFDRVQVTGGTAKQRTLFYSTLYHSFASPRMIARKGEHYTDAEGRDQVADYDHYGPVPFWDTGRNQIVLLMLLEPNVVKDIMRSEFDRARERGYMNTSFHGDHAVFLYDGAWQRGIDFDYAAVYEYLRKNATDPKGPRGYLAEYMKQGWISDIVPPGNPSPPYAGGKAGVATTLEYAWDDYALADVARRLGKNDDAEMFARRASNYRNVFDPSVGFFRGRTEDGKWISPFDPGEPYYNFMMKEASGWSTLWLVPHDVQGLMNLLGGRDAFNKKLDAFFSTPYTAKGICRDCTGLIGQYVQGNQPDQQAAYLYAWSGQPWKTQALTRRILDELYGSDATGYGFPGMDDQGSTSSWYVLSAMGFYPVDPSTPDYIIGSPIFDRVRLRMGNGKTFEIVARNNSATNKYIQSATLNGKAWTKPWFSHADIANGATLVLTMGPEPNKAWGADPHDAPRSMSAEQR
;
A
#
# COMPACT_ATOMS: atom_id res chain seq x y z
N MET A 1 -24.44 46.03 -37.94
CA MET A 1 -25.12 47.25 -37.45
C MET A 1 -24.07 48.14 -36.82
N THR A 2 -23.91 49.38 -37.35
CA THR A 2 -23.46 50.65 -36.71
C THR A 2 -22.20 50.64 -35.80
N THR A 3 -21.15 51.48 -35.86
CA THR A 3 -20.75 52.69 -36.64
C THR A 3 -19.29 53.08 -36.25
N SER A 4 -18.43 53.36 -37.25
CA SER A 4 -17.29 54.35 -37.43
C SER A 4 -16.84 55.35 -36.32
N PRO A 5 -15.75 56.17 -36.51
CA PRO A 5 -14.49 56.05 -37.30
C PRO A 5 -13.22 56.63 -36.59
N ALA A 6 -11.98 56.46 -37.12
CA ALA A 6 -11.11 57.48 -37.80
C ALA A 6 -9.67 57.36 -37.22
N ARG A 7 -8.49 57.53 -37.87
CA ARG A 7 -8.02 58.22 -39.09
C ARG A 7 -6.64 57.63 -39.53
N ARG A 8 -6.37 57.78 -40.84
CA ARG A 8 -5.20 57.56 -41.75
C ARG A 8 -3.78 57.90 -41.20
N PRO A 9 -2.64 57.60 -41.89
CA PRO A 9 -2.45 57.41 -43.36
C PRO A 9 -1.49 56.27 -43.87
N HIS A 10 -1.80 55.64 -45.01
CA HIS A 10 -1.19 55.73 -46.38
C HIS A 10 -0.11 54.67 -46.70
N ARG A 11 -0.48 53.61 -47.46
CA ARG A 11 -0.33 53.35 -48.93
C ARG A 11 1.01 52.64 -49.25
N ALA A 12 1.07 51.31 -49.46
CA ALA A 12 0.72 50.51 -50.67
C ALA A 12 1.49 50.99 -51.93
N LEU A 13 2.18 50.18 -52.75
CA LEU A 13 2.09 48.74 -53.08
C LEU A 13 3.32 48.35 -53.96
N ALA A 14 3.55 47.04 -54.09
CA ALA A 14 4.08 46.31 -55.27
C ALA A 14 5.61 46.05 -55.45
N ALA A 15 5.97 44.80 -55.11
CA ALA A 15 6.81 43.80 -55.80
C ALA A 15 7.56 44.16 -57.11
N ALA A 16 8.83 43.72 -57.21
CA ALA A 16 9.27 42.57 -58.02
C ALA A 16 10.81 42.49 -58.22
N LEU A 17 11.30 41.25 -58.42
CA LEU A 17 12.61 40.81 -58.96
C LEU A 17 13.88 41.07 -58.11
N SER A 18 14.51 40.06 -57.52
CA SER A 18 15.36 38.98 -58.11
C SER A 18 16.84 39.36 -58.24
N MET A 19 17.65 38.56 -57.53
CA MET A 19 18.92 37.95 -57.96
C MET A 19 20.28 38.62 -57.68
N LEU A 20 21.17 37.79 -57.10
CA LEU A 20 22.65 37.82 -56.98
C LEU A 20 23.21 38.87 -55.97
N ILE A 21 24.20 38.62 -55.09
CA ILE A 21 25.20 37.56 -54.85
C ILE A 21 25.69 37.77 -53.39
N VAL A 22 25.61 36.77 -52.51
CA VAL A 22 26.72 35.96 -51.95
C VAL A 22 27.58 36.63 -50.84
N THR A 23 27.56 35.96 -49.67
CA THR A 23 28.56 35.90 -48.56
C THR A 23 28.81 37.17 -47.76
N SER A 24 28.65 37.20 -46.43
CA SER A 24 29.28 36.30 -45.47
C SER A 24 28.79 36.61 -44.04
N ALA A 25 28.89 35.60 -43.16
CA ALA A 25 28.80 35.67 -41.69
C ALA A 25 27.40 35.75 -41.05
N THR A 26 26.73 34.60 -40.93
CA THR A 26 25.90 34.27 -39.76
C THR A 26 26.03 32.77 -39.43
N ALA A 27 27.10 32.43 -38.70
CA ALA A 27 27.09 31.22 -37.88
C ALA A 27 26.29 31.52 -36.61
N VAL A 28 25.01 31.16 -36.59
CA VAL A 28 24.19 31.12 -35.37
C VAL A 28 23.55 29.74 -35.28
N LEU A 29 24.18 28.90 -34.46
CA LEU A 29 23.60 27.87 -33.60
C LEU A 29 22.31 27.20 -34.11
N ALA A 30 22.48 26.19 -34.97
CA ALA A 30 21.54 25.07 -35.00
C ALA A 30 21.66 24.35 -33.65
N LYS A 31 20.69 24.54 -32.77
CA LYS A 31 20.52 23.68 -31.60
C LYS A 31 20.27 22.26 -32.10
N ASP A 32 21.18 21.36 -31.75
CA ASP A 32 20.97 19.92 -31.82
C ASP A 32 19.68 19.56 -31.07
N ASN A 33 18.57 19.41 -31.80
CA ASN A 33 17.39 18.71 -31.32
C ASN A 33 17.71 17.21 -31.33
N LYS A 34 18.54 16.77 -30.37
CA LYS A 34 18.51 15.36 -29.96
C LYS A 34 17.11 15.13 -29.37
N PRO A 35 16.36 14.11 -29.81
CA PRO A 35 15.17 13.70 -29.07
C PRO A 35 15.59 13.45 -27.62
N ALA A 36 14.86 14.04 -26.67
CA ALA A 36 15.11 13.79 -25.26
C ALA A 36 15.10 12.27 -25.04
N SER A 37 16.17 11.73 -24.45
CA SER A 37 16.20 10.33 -24.05
C SER A 37 14.93 10.04 -23.25
N PRO A 38 14.23 8.93 -23.51
CA PRO A 38 13.03 8.60 -22.75
C PRO A 38 13.36 8.59 -21.26
N THR A 39 12.57 9.32 -20.46
CA THR A 39 12.69 9.34 -19.00
C THR A 39 12.61 7.91 -18.47
N ALA A 40 13.58 7.50 -17.67
CA ALA A 40 13.60 6.14 -17.14
C ALA A 40 12.42 5.92 -16.18
N PRO A 41 11.86 4.69 -16.09
CA PRO A 41 10.75 4.36 -15.19
C PRO A 41 10.91 4.87 -13.74
N VAL A 42 12.10 4.70 -13.19
CA VAL A 42 12.45 5.13 -11.82
C VAL A 42 12.44 6.65 -11.62
N ASP A 43 12.67 7.43 -12.68
CA ASP A 43 12.57 8.90 -12.61
C ASP A 43 11.12 9.40 -12.75
N LEU A 44 10.17 8.52 -13.06
CA LEU A 44 8.74 8.84 -13.11
C LEU A 44 8.04 8.61 -11.77
N ALA A 45 8.59 7.73 -10.92
CA ALA A 45 8.05 7.47 -9.59
C ALA A 45 8.31 8.64 -8.64
N ASN A 46 7.27 9.01 -7.90
CA ASN A 46 7.30 10.01 -6.86
C ASN A 46 6.66 9.46 -5.58
N PRO A 47 7.45 9.12 -4.54
CA PRO A 47 6.96 8.65 -3.26
C PRO A 47 6.00 9.61 -2.51
N LEU A 48 5.89 10.88 -2.91
CA LEU A 48 4.87 11.80 -2.36
C LEU A 48 3.45 11.40 -2.77
N VAL A 49 3.27 10.62 -3.83
CA VAL A 49 1.98 10.03 -4.17
C VAL A 49 1.52 9.12 -3.03
N GLY A 50 0.29 9.31 -2.57
CA GLY A 50 -0.34 8.69 -1.40
C GLY A 50 -0.14 9.46 -0.08
N THR A 51 0.64 10.55 -0.08
CA THR A 51 0.93 11.30 1.16
C THR A 51 0.00 12.49 1.39
N ALA A 52 -0.81 12.87 0.39
CA ALA A 52 -1.85 13.89 0.52
C ALA A 52 -3.20 13.21 0.78
N SER A 53 -4.06 13.84 1.59
CA SER A 53 -5.44 13.35 1.73
C SER A 53 -6.35 13.83 0.61
N LEU A 54 -7.42 13.08 0.35
CA LEU A 54 -8.53 13.58 -0.47
C LEU A 54 -9.13 14.86 0.13
N ASP A 55 -9.58 15.75 -0.75
CA ASP A 55 -10.15 17.06 -0.43
C ASP A 55 -11.54 17.28 -1.05
N ASN A 56 -12.06 16.30 -1.79
CA ASN A 56 -13.39 16.34 -2.40
C ASN A 56 -14.42 15.61 -1.54
N GLN A 57 -15.36 16.36 -0.95
CA GLN A 57 -16.40 15.81 -0.08
C GLN A 57 -17.26 14.73 -0.76
N ALA A 58 -17.48 14.81 -2.08
CA ALA A 58 -18.26 13.82 -2.81
C ALA A 58 -17.58 12.44 -2.85
N LEU A 59 -16.24 12.41 -2.77
CA LEU A 59 -15.46 11.18 -2.71
C LEU A 59 -15.28 10.67 -1.27
N LEU A 60 -15.44 11.55 -0.28
CA LEU A 60 -15.29 11.25 1.15
C LEU A 60 -16.57 10.77 1.83
N GLY A 61 -17.73 11.13 1.29
CA GLY A 61 -19.03 10.78 1.88
C GLY A 61 -19.22 11.46 3.23
N ASN A 62 -19.34 10.66 4.29
CA ASN A 62 -19.51 11.14 5.67
C ASN A 62 -18.24 10.97 6.54
N ALA A 63 -17.10 10.69 5.91
CA ALA A 63 -15.79 10.63 6.56
C ALA A 63 -14.96 11.90 6.32
N PRO A 64 -14.00 12.21 7.21
CA PRO A 64 -13.93 11.79 8.61
C PRO A 64 -14.93 12.60 9.47
N PRO A 65 -15.15 12.22 10.75
CA PRO A 65 -15.85 13.09 11.70
C PRO A 65 -15.22 14.49 11.81
N PRO A 66 -16.00 15.53 12.17
CA PRO A 66 -15.44 16.86 12.39
C PRO A 66 -14.29 16.85 13.40
N GLY A 67 -13.14 17.41 13.01
CA GLY A 67 -11.94 17.48 13.84
C GLY A 67 -11.01 16.28 13.75
N GLU A 68 -11.36 15.24 12.98
CA GLU A 68 -10.48 14.11 12.69
C GLU A 68 -9.81 14.25 11.31
N PRO A 69 -8.57 13.75 11.15
CA PRO A 69 -7.92 13.68 9.85
C PRO A 69 -8.57 12.62 8.95
N THR A 70 -8.48 12.83 7.65
CA THR A 70 -8.99 11.90 6.63
C THR A 70 -8.12 10.64 6.53
N TYR A 71 -8.76 9.47 6.41
CA TYR A 71 -8.10 8.16 6.28
C TYR A 71 -7.88 7.80 4.81
N THR A 72 -7.07 8.61 4.14
CA THR A 72 -6.74 8.41 2.72
C THR A 72 -5.24 8.49 2.50
N GLY A 73 -4.70 7.56 1.74
CA GLY A 73 -3.29 7.43 1.45
C GLY A 73 -2.56 6.84 2.64
N MET A 74 -2.07 7.70 3.52
CA MET A 74 -1.24 7.31 4.67
C MET A 74 0.08 6.62 4.26
N THR A 75 0.57 6.92 3.04
CA THR A 75 1.92 6.51 2.63
C THR A 75 2.97 7.48 3.20
N THR A 76 4.22 7.16 2.92
CA THR A 76 5.40 7.88 3.40
C THR A 76 6.28 8.20 2.19
N PRO A 77 6.85 9.42 2.12
CA PRO A 77 7.83 9.76 1.08
C PRO A 77 9.25 9.34 1.48
N GLY A 78 9.39 8.51 2.52
CA GLY A 78 10.67 8.05 3.03
C GLY A 78 11.47 7.25 2.02
N ALA A 79 12.78 7.32 2.17
CA ALA A 79 13.73 6.56 1.38
C ALA A 79 13.84 5.13 1.91
N SER A 80 13.48 4.16 1.07
CA SER A 80 13.60 2.73 1.35
C SER A 80 13.98 1.94 0.09
N LEU A 81 14.44 0.71 0.27
CA LEU A 81 14.56 -0.30 -0.79
C LEU A 81 13.24 -1.09 -0.94
N PRO A 82 13.06 -1.88 -2.02
CA PRO A 82 11.96 -2.84 -2.08
C PRO A 82 11.99 -3.79 -0.88
N GLN A 83 10.84 -3.97 -0.21
CA GLN A 83 10.69 -4.81 1.00
C GLN A 83 11.72 -4.51 2.09
N SER A 84 12.15 -3.24 2.19
CA SER A 84 13.20 -2.81 3.12
C SER A 84 12.84 -3.11 4.57
N ALA A 85 13.84 -3.45 5.38
CA ALA A 85 13.67 -3.49 6.83
C ALA A 85 13.57 -2.05 7.36
N THR A 86 14.53 -1.20 6.96
CA THR A 86 14.59 0.20 7.40
C THR A 86 13.94 1.18 6.41
N GLU A 87 13.49 2.31 6.93
CA GLU A 87 13.05 3.46 6.16
C GLU A 87 13.62 4.75 6.79
N ALA A 88 14.22 5.61 5.96
CA ALA A 88 14.65 6.95 6.35
C ALA A 88 13.58 7.96 5.90
N ALA A 89 12.79 8.49 6.83
CA ALA A 89 11.57 9.24 6.49
C ALA A 89 11.45 10.59 7.21
N PRO A 90 10.82 11.60 6.56
CA PRO A 90 10.36 12.81 7.25
C PRO A 90 9.14 12.54 8.14
N VAL A 91 9.04 13.30 9.23
CA VAL A 91 7.91 13.26 10.16
C VAL A 91 7.40 14.68 10.37
N ASN A 92 6.20 14.94 9.89
CA ASN A 92 5.57 16.26 9.88
C ASN A 92 4.23 16.30 10.66
N ILE A 93 3.86 15.16 11.27
CA ILE A 93 2.77 15.01 12.21
C ILE A 93 3.32 14.62 13.58
N ASN A 94 2.89 15.35 14.62
CA ASN A 94 3.18 14.98 15.99
C ASN A 94 2.24 13.83 16.43
N ALA A 95 2.71 12.60 16.29
CA ALA A 95 1.94 11.42 16.66
C ALA A 95 1.85 11.18 18.18
N ASP A 96 2.54 11.97 19.02
CA ASP A 96 2.41 11.89 20.49
C ASP A 96 1.24 12.73 21.03
N LEU A 97 0.76 13.68 20.22
CA LEU A 97 -0.35 14.59 20.52
C LEU A 97 -1.62 14.31 19.69
N GLY A 98 -1.52 13.46 18.66
CA GLY A 98 -2.59 13.24 17.69
C GLY A 98 -3.11 11.80 17.68
N PHE A 99 -4.40 11.68 17.35
CA PHE A 99 -5.20 10.46 17.12
C PHE A 99 -5.97 9.91 18.33
N ALA A 100 -7.19 10.41 18.52
CA ALA A 100 -8.16 9.81 19.44
C ALA A 100 -8.66 8.44 18.94
N THR A 101 -8.64 8.18 17.62
CA THR A 101 -9.09 6.94 16.97
C THR A 101 -8.24 6.64 15.73
N GLY A 102 -8.22 5.36 15.32
CA GLY A 102 -7.63 4.81 14.07
C GLY A 102 -6.10 4.69 13.98
N VAL A 103 -5.57 4.60 12.75
CA VAL A 103 -4.14 4.35 12.46
C VAL A 103 -3.38 5.68 12.42
N PRO A 104 -2.37 5.91 13.28
CA PRO A 104 -1.58 7.14 13.24
C PRO A 104 -0.74 7.27 11.96
N VAL A 105 -0.49 8.49 11.52
CA VAL A 105 0.37 8.81 10.37
C VAL A 105 1.53 9.71 10.76
N ALA A 106 2.69 9.49 10.13
CA ALA A 106 3.90 10.28 10.37
C ALA A 106 3.96 11.56 9.51
N TYR A 107 3.29 11.56 8.35
CA TYR A 107 3.44 12.60 7.33
C TYR A 107 2.12 12.88 6.58
N ASP A 108 1.81 14.17 6.35
CA ASP A 108 0.79 14.66 5.40
C ASP A 108 1.42 15.75 4.52
N TYR A 109 1.35 15.58 3.20
CA TYR A 109 1.96 16.50 2.23
C TYR A 109 1.56 17.97 2.40
N ARG A 110 0.36 18.26 2.89
CA ARG A 110 -0.16 19.64 2.98
C ARG A 110 0.42 20.41 4.16
N ARG A 111 1.09 19.75 5.10
CA ARG A 111 1.61 20.40 6.31
C ARG A 111 2.86 21.23 6.02
N PRO A 112 2.94 22.48 6.51
CA PRO A 112 4.07 23.38 6.24
C PRO A 112 5.22 23.27 7.25
N VAL A 113 5.10 22.41 8.27
CA VAL A 113 6.06 22.27 9.36
C VAL A 113 6.56 20.84 9.52
N MET A 114 7.83 20.67 9.84
CA MET A 114 8.51 19.41 10.10
C MET A 114 8.77 19.27 11.59
N PHE A 115 8.51 18.09 12.15
CA PHE A 115 8.84 17.75 13.55
C PHE A 115 10.20 17.06 13.65
N GLY A 116 10.60 16.33 12.61
CA GLY A 116 11.88 15.68 12.51
C GLY A 116 11.95 14.68 11.39
N PHE A 117 12.91 13.79 11.52
CA PHE A 117 13.14 12.66 10.63
C PHE A 117 13.28 11.41 11.49
N THR A 118 13.06 10.25 10.91
CA THR A 118 13.30 8.98 11.57
C THR A 118 14.11 8.07 10.65
N GLY A 119 15.03 7.31 11.23
CA GLY A 119 15.88 6.37 10.52
C GLY A 119 15.63 4.94 10.96
N GLY A 120 14.39 4.64 11.35
CA GLY A 120 14.05 3.38 12.00
C GLY A 120 12.58 3.02 11.94
N GLY A 121 12.33 1.71 11.88
CA GLY A 121 10.98 1.17 11.92
C GLY A 121 10.20 1.37 10.63
N SER A 122 9.02 0.75 10.58
CA SER A 122 7.98 1.16 9.64
C SER A 122 7.39 2.48 10.14
N THR A 123 7.28 3.48 9.27
CA THR A 123 6.51 4.69 9.57
C THR A 123 5.00 4.47 9.56
N TYR A 124 4.53 3.31 9.10
CA TYR A 124 3.13 2.90 9.18
C TYR A 124 2.66 2.86 10.65
N GLY A 125 1.56 3.54 10.95
CA GLY A 125 1.12 3.72 12.34
C GLY A 125 1.94 4.74 13.14
N ALA A 126 2.72 5.59 12.46
CA ALA A 126 3.61 6.61 13.02
C ALA A 126 4.57 6.06 14.09
N ARG A 127 5.16 4.88 13.83
CA ARG A 127 5.99 4.14 14.79
C ARG A 127 7.48 4.40 14.70
N GLY A 128 7.92 5.20 13.74
CA GLY A 128 9.33 5.45 13.51
C GLY A 128 10.02 6.05 14.73
N ALA A 129 11.13 5.43 15.14
CA ALA A 129 12.01 5.84 16.22
C ALA A 129 13.45 5.42 15.88
N PRO A 130 14.49 6.12 16.35
CA PRO A 130 14.42 7.38 17.07
C PRO A 130 13.96 8.52 16.15
N MET A 131 13.57 9.62 16.76
CA MET A 131 13.40 10.91 16.08
C MET A 131 14.75 11.62 16.01
N VAL A 132 15.04 12.23 14.88
CA VAL A 132 16.28 12.94 14.58
C VAL A 132 15.93 14.30 14.00
N MET A 133 16.47 15.38 14.56
CA MET A 133 16.21 16.73 14.08
C MET A 133 17.50 17.56 14.07
N PRO A 134 17.94 18.07 12.90
CA PRO A 134 18.97 19.09 12.87
C PRO A 134 18.38 20.46 13.25
N VAL A 135 18.99 21.13 14.23
CA VAL A 135 18.59 22.45 14.71
C VAL A 135 19.80 23.39 14.76
N VAL A 136 19.59 24.68 14.48
CA VAL A 136 20.65 25.69 14.48
C VAL A 136 20.27 26.86 15.38
N GLY A 137 21.19 27.27 16.25
CA GLY A 137 21.01 28.42 17.14
C GLY A 137 20.47 28.04 18.50
N ASP A 138 19.66 28.91 19.08
CA ASP A 138 18.95 28.64 20.34
C ASP A 138 17.78 27.70 20.07
N TRP A 139 17.70 26.61 20.84
CA TRP A 139 16.68 25.58 20.70
C TRP A 139 16.16 25.20 22.09
N THR A 140 14.88 24.88 22.17
CA THR A 140 14.24 24.31 23.36
C THR A 140 14.22 22.79 23.24
N VAL A 141 14.38 22.12 24.39
CA VAL A 141 14.42 20.66 24.44
C VAL A 141 13.00 20.10 24.40
N PRO A 142 12.76 18.93 23.78
CA PRO A 142 11.45 18.30 23.74
C PRO A 142 10.75 18.25 25.12
N PRO A 143 9.40 18.30 25.11
CA PRO A 143 8.54 18.15 23.93
C PRO A 143 8.10 19.46 23.26
N ASP A 144 8.78 20.58 23.50
CA ASP A 144 8.65 21.75 22.62
C ASP A 144 9.42 21.46 21.32
N TYR A 145 8.95 20.47 20.56
CA TYR A 145 9.52 20.11 19.26
C TYR A 145 9.67 21.40 18.48
N ALA A 146 10.90 21.85 18.25
CA ALA A 146 11.16 23.04 17.46
C ALA A 146 10.64 22.78 16.04
N THR A 147 9.37 23.14 15.82
CA THR A 147 8.70 22.94 14.54
C THR A 147 9.45 23.75 13.51
N ALA A 148 10.01 23.08 12.52
CA ALA A 148 10.71 23.75 11.44
C ALA A 148 9.77 23.98 10.29
N TYR A 149 9.56 25.24 9.90
CA TYR A 149 9.04 25.53 8.58
C TYR A 149 10.06 25.03 7.55
N TYR A 150 9.55 24.42 6.48
CA TYR A 150 10.37 23.95 5.38
C TYR A 150 9.84 24.49 4.06
N ASP A 151 10.73 24.68 3.10
CA ASP A 151 10.35 25.17 1.78
C ASP A 151 9.81 23.99 0.95
N LYS A 152 8.49 23.96 0.77
CA LYS A 152 7.81 22.94 -0.06
C LYS A 152 8.31 22.90 -1.50
N ALA A 153 8.83 23.99 -2.05
CA ALA A 153 9.39 23.99 -3.41
C ALA A 153 10.72 23.22 -3.51
N THR A 154 11.39 22.99 -2.38
CA THR A 154 12.64 22.22 -2.29
C THR A 154 12.41 20.74 -1.98
N GLU A 155 11.19 20.37 -1.57
CA GLU A 155 10.84 18.99 -1.23
C GLU A 155 10.87 18.11 -2.48
N LYS A 156 11.71 17.08 -2.44
CA LYS A 156 11.89 16.12 -3.53
C LYS A 156 11.91 14.72 -2.95
N ALA A 157 11.17 13.82 -3.59
CA ALA A 157 11.21 12.40 -3.30
C ALA A 157 11.37 11.61 -4.59
N SER A 158 12.14 10.54 -4.54
CA SER A 158 12.30 9.54 -5.61
C SER A 158 12.60 8.19 -4.96
N PRO A 159 12.42 7.05 -5.64
CA PRO A 159 12.66 5.74 -5.03
C PRO A 159 14.06 5.63 -4.39
N GLY A 160 14.09 5.43 -3.07
CA GLY A 160 15.32 5.37 -2.29
C GLY A 160 15.95 6.71 -1.90
N TYR A 161 15.28 7.86 -2.11
CA TYR A 161 15.81 9.17 -1.75
C TYR A 161 14.72 10.20 -1.40
N TYR A 162 15.00 11.03 -0.39
CA TYR A 162 14.19 12.19 -0.04
C TYR A 162 15.09 13.40 0.27
N ALA A 163 14.66 14.61 -0.05
CA ALA A 163 15.34 15.83 0.33
C ALA A 163 14.40 17.00 0.56
N VAL A 164 14.78 17.90 1.47
CA VAL A 164 14.06 19.15 1.76
C VAL A 164 14.97 20.17 2.45
N ASP A 165 14.68 21.47 2.27
CA ASP A 165 15.32 22.55 3.01
C ASP A 165 14.47 23.01 4.19
N LEU A 166 15.02 22.93 5.40
CA LEU A 166 14.42 23.48 6.61
C LEU A 166 14.68 24.99 6.67
N ALA A 167 13.71 25.80 6.25
CA ALA A 167 13.80 27.26 6.22
C ALA A 167 14.12 27.85 7.61
N THR A 168 13.51 27.31 8.67
CA THR A 168 13.77 27.76 10.06
C THR A 168 15.26 27.69 10.43
N PHE A 169 15.94 26.61 10.04
CA PHE A 169 17.33 26.36 10.44
C PHE A 169 18.36 26.63 9.34
N ARG A 170 17.89 26.94 8.11
CA ARG A 170 18.71 27.09 6.90
C ARG A 170 19.58 25.85 6.66
N THR A 171 19.00 24.67 6.91
CA THR A 171 19.67 23.38 6.81
C THR A 171 19.01 22.55 5.72
N LYS A 172 19.80 22.07 4.77
CA LYS A 172 19.34 21.06 3.80
C LYS A 172 19.41 19.68 4.42
N VAL A 173 18.35 18.90 4.26
CA VAL A 173 18.24 17.52 4.73
C VAL A 173 18.11 16.59 3.52
N GLU A 174 18.86 15.50 3.52
CA GLU A 174 18.78 14.45 2.51
C GLU A 174 18.75 13.09 3.19
N LEU A 175 17.94 12.17 2.68
CA LEU A 175 17.74 10.83 3.23
C LEU A 175 17.97 9.77 2.14
N THR A 176 18.63 8.68 2.50
CA THR A 176 18.74 7.47 1.66
C THR A 176 18.81 6.25 2.58
N ALA A 177 18.63 5.05 2.04
CA ALA A 177 18.71 3.83 2.83
C ALA A 177 19.46 2.70 2.11
N THR A 178 20.09 1.86 2.91
CA THR A 178 20.45 0.49 2.55
C THR A 178 19.33 -0.45 3.02
N GLN A 179 19.54 -1.77 3.03
CA GLN A 179 18.55 -2.69 3.59
C GLN A 179 18.36 -2.51 5.11
N TRP A 180 19.47 -2.26 5.82
CA TRP A 180 19.54 -2.29 7.28
C TRP A 180 19.81 -0.93 7.92
N THR A 181 20.47 -0.04 7.18
CA THR A 181 20.93 1.25 7.66
C THR A 181 20.26 2.39 6.92
N SER A 182 19.62 3.28 7.66
CA SER A 182 19.17 4.60 7.21
C SER A 182 20.34 5.59 7.23
N LEU A 183 20.45 6.44 6.21
CA LEU A 183 21.44 7.52 6.15
C LEU A 183 20.74 8.87 6.02
N MET A 184 21.16 9.82 6.84
CA MET A 184 20.70 11.20 6.80
C MET A 184 21.90 12.12 6.61
N ARG A 185 21.84 13.04 5.64
CA ARG A 185 22.86 14.06 5.41
C ARG A 185 22.29 15.44 5.70
N PHE A 186 22.90 16.14 6.64
CA PHE A 186 22.55 17.51 7.01
C PHE A 186 23.63 18.45 6.51
N THR A 187 23.25 19.39 5.64
CA THR A 187 24.14 20.46 5.18
C THR A 187 23.82 21.73 5.96
N PHE A 188 24.70 22.12 6.87
CA PHE A 188 24.49 23.20 7.82
C PHE A 188 24.97 24.57 7.28
N PRO A 189 24.40 25.68 7.77
CA PRO A 189 25.00 27.01 7.63
C PRO A 189 26.24 27.13 8.54
N GLU A 190 26.97 28.24 8.44
CA GLU A 190 28.04 28.54 9.40
C GLU A 190 27.46 28.77 10.81
N SER A 191 27.92 28.01 11.80
CA SER A 191 27.44 28.08 13.18
C SER A 191 28.34 27.33 14.16
N HIS A 192 28.49 27.88 15.37
CA HIS A 192 29.04 27.18 16.55
C HIS A 192 27.96 26.43 17.36
N ARG A 193 26.71 26.51 16.89
CA ARG A 193 25.52 25.93 17.52
C ARG A 193 24.70 25.16 16.49
N ALA A 194 25.37 24.40 15.62
CA ALA A 194 24.70 23.41 14.79
C ALA A 194 24.52 22.14 15.62
N ASN A 195 23.29 21.72 15.87
CA ASN A 195 23.00 20.58 16.71
C ASN A 195 22.24 19.52 15.92
N VAL A 196 22.45 18.26 16.26
CA VAL A 196 21.53 17.17 15.93
C VAL A 196 20.93 16.64 17.22
N VAL A 197 19.62 16.67 17.31
CA VAL A 197 18.85 16.12 18.44
C VAL A 197 18.39 14.72 18.05
N VAL A 198 18.63 13.75 18.92
CA VAL A 198 18.16 12.37 18.78
C VAL A 198 17.35 12.01 20.02
N ASN A 199 16.09 11.62 19.84
CA ASN A 199 15.26 11.24 20.99
C ASN A 199 14.33 10.06 20.71
N LEU A 200 14.05 9.33 21.77
CA LEU A 200 12.90 8.45 21.86
C LEU A 200 11.71 9.35 22.21
N ARG A 201 10.54 9.07 21.62
CA ARG A 201 9.34 9.91 21.70
C ARG A 201 8.68 9.84 23.09
N ARG A 202 7.40 10.17 23.20
CA ARG A 202 6.65 10.17 24.46
C ARG A 202 6.89 8.94 25.33
N ASP A 203 6.85 7.77 24.74
CA ASP A 203 7.00 6.50 25.45
C ASP A 203 8.42 6.28 26.01
N GLY A 204 9.40 7.04 25.53
CA GLY A 204 10.75 7.07 26.08
C GLY A 204 11.55 5.79 25.89
N GLY A 205 12.52 5.63 26.77
CA GLY A 205 13.47 4.51 26.80
C GLY A 205 14.82 4.94 27.34
N ASP A 206 15.87 4.25 26.92
CA ASP A 206 17.25 4.56 27.30
C ASP A 206 18.02 5.16 26.12
N VAL A 207 18.78 6.21 26.36
CA VAL A 207 19.69 6.83 25.39
C VAL A 207 21.07 7.01 26.00
N GLU A 208 22.11 6.64 25.24
CA GLU A 208 23.51 6.74 25.62
C GLU A 208 24.37 7.37 24.51
N VAL A 209 25.12 8.41 24.85
CA VAL A 209 26.26 8.94 24.06
C VAL A 209 27.49 8.08 24.40
N VAL A 210 27.84 7.16 23.50
CA VAL A 210 28.84 6.11 23.72
C VAL A 210 30.26 6.68 23.64
N ASP A 211 30.53 7.46 22.59
CA ASP A 211 31.83 8.10 22.32
C ASP A 211 31.61 9.47 21.67
N ASP A 212 32.56 9.98 20.89
CA ASP A 212 32.47 11.28 20.20
C ASP A 212 31.82 11.19 18.81
N HIS A 213 31.41 10.00 18.34
CA HIS A 213 30.70 9.80 17.08
C HIS A 213 29.42 8.97 17.21
N THR A 214 29.17 8.34 18.35
CA THR A 214 28.14 7.28 18.48
C THR A 214 27.12 7.58 19.58
N VAL A 215 25.84 7.44 19.22
CA VAL A 215 24.71 7.37 20.15
C VAL A 215 24.02 6.02 19.98
N ARG A 216 23.56 5.42 21.07
CA ARG A 216 22.69 4.24 21.03
C ARG A 216 21.52 4.39 21.97
N GLY A 217 20.49 3.58 21.78
CA GLY A 217 19.38 3.53 22.71
C GLY A 217 18.47 2.34 22.50
N VAL A 218 17.47 2.23 23.37
CA VAL A 218 16.40 1.23 23.29
C VAL A 218 15.07 1.88 23.63
N ALA A 219 14.10 1.76 22.73
CA ALA A 219 12.76 2.30 22.92
C ALA A 219 11.95 1.45 23.92
N THR A 220 11.23 2.11 24.84
CA THR A 220 10.26 1.44 25.73
C THR A 220 9.01 1.05 24.95
N ALA A 221 8.48 1.95 24.11
CA ALA A 221 7.47 1.59 23.13
C ALA A 221 8.15 1.05 21.88
N GLY A 222 8.13 -0.27 21.81
CA GLY A 222 8.53 -1.05 20.65
C GLY A 222 7.96 -2.43 20.86
N ARG A 223 7.13 -2.89 19.92
CA ARG A 223 6.52 -4.22 20.01
C ARG A 223 7.63 -5.25 19.91
N ARG A 224 7.88 -5.98 21.00
CA ARG A 224 8.89 -7.05 21.06
C ARG A 224 8.61 -8.21 20.09
N ASP A 225 7.42 -8.30 19.50
CA ASP A 225 6.90 -9.47 18.81
C ASP A 225 6.48 -9.27 17.33
N ARG A 226 6.48 -8.03 16.78
CA ARG A 226 5.86 -7.75 15.46
C ARG A 226 6.64 -6.90 14.45
N ASP A 227 7.66 -6.16 14.87
CA ASP A 227 8.43 -5.29 13.96
C ASP A 227 9.79 -5.92 13.68
N ALA A 228 10.18 -5.97 12.39
CA ALA A 228 11.41 -6.61 11.90
C ALA A 228 12.72 -5.96 12.40
N ASP A 229 12.60 -4.75 12.96
CA ASP A 229 13.73 -3.86 13.22
C ASP A 229 14.24 -3.99 14.66
N GLY A 230 13.39 -4.42 15.60
CA GLY A 230 13.68 -4.45 17.03
C GLY A 230 13.75 -3.05 17.69
N PRO A 231 13.76 -2.96 19.04
CA PRO A 231 13.67 -1.69 19.76
C PRO A 231 15.01 -0.98 19.96
N TYR A 232 16.15 -1.64 19.69
CA TYR A 232 17.48 -1.06 19.86
C TYR A 232 17.89 -0.31 18.62
N PHE A 233 18.51 0.86 18.78
CA PHE A 233 19.14 1.60 17.70
C PHE A 233 20.59 1.95 18.02
N ILE A 234 21.40 2.08 16.97
CA ILE A 234 22.72 2.71 16.99
C ILE A 234 22.77 3.77 15.90
N ALA A 235 23.28 4.95 16.25
CA ALA A 235 23.45 6.10 15.37
C ALA A 235 24.92 6.53 15.36
N GLU A 236 25.58 6.43 14.21
CA GLU A 236 26.97 6.82 13.99
C GLU A 236 27.03 8.09 13.14
N PHE A 237 27.78 9.08 13.60
CA PHE A 237 27.94 10.39 12.99
C PHE A 237 29.27 10.49 12.25
N SER A 238 29.31 11.21 11.14
CA SER A 238 30.53 11.35 10.32
C SER A 238 31.55 12.36 10.85
N ARG A 239 31.22 13.09 11.91
CA ARG A 239 32.06 14.13 12.53
C ARG A 239 32.04 13.97 14.05
N PRO A 240 33.14 14.32 14.75
CA PRO A 240 33.17 14.28 16.20
C PRO A 240 32.27 15.38 16.80
N PHE A 241 31.68 15.10 17.96
CA PHE A 241 30.89 16.06 18.71
C PHE A 241 31.79 17.12 19.35
N ALA A 242 31.52 18.41 19.10
CA ALA A 242 32.17 19.52 19.81
C ALA A 242 31.66 19.64 21.26
N ALA A 243 30.37 19.36 21.46
CA ALA A 243 29.72 19.22 22.76
C ALA A 243 28.55 18.25 22.66
N PHE A 244 28.12 17.71 23.80
CA PHE A 244 26.93 16.86 23.88
C PHE A 244 26.28 16.98 25.27
N GLY A 245 25.04 16.48 25.36
CA GLY A 245 24.37 16.25 26.62
C GLY A 245 23.09 15.45 26.40
N THR A 246 22.41 15.14 27.50
CA THR A 246 21.18 14.34 27.48
C THR A 246 20.02 15.08 28.12
N PHE A 247 18.80 14.65 27.82
CA PHE A 247 17.57 15.17 28.39
C PHE A 247 16.48 14.11 28.49
N HIS A 248 15.47 14.36 29.31
CA HIS A 248 14.19 13.66 29.34
C HIS A 248 13.10 14.62 29.85
N SER A 249 11.83 14.22 29.77
CA SER A 249 10.71 15.01 30.29
C SER A 249 9.67 14.10 30.92
N GLU A 250 9.32 14.32 32.20
CA GLU A 250 8.27 13.53 32.85
C GLU A 250 6.88 13.87 32.28
N VAL A 251 6.16 12.86 31.78
CA VAL A 251 4.78 13.03 31.29
C VAL A 251 3.83 13.14 32.48
N THR A 252 3.45 14.37 32.85
CA THR A 252 2.56 14.59 34.00
C THR A 252 1.07 14.62 33.66
N ASN A 253 0.65 14.76 32.39
CA ASN A 253 -0.76 14.74 31.96
C ASN A 253 -0.98 14.36 30.47
N LYS A 254 -2.24 14.07 30.09
CA LYS A 254 -2.70 13.86 28.69
C LYS A 254 -2.94 15.16 27.88
N GLY A 255 -2.71 16.34 28.47
CA GLY A 255 -2.84 17.63 27.78
C GLY A 255 -1.53 18.10 27.15
N GLU A 256 -1.62 19.07 26.24
CA GLU A 256 -0.50 19.86 25.71
C GLU A 256 0.17 20.63 26.86
N GLY A 257 1.07 19.96 27.60
CA GLY A 257 1.64 20.49 28.84
C GLY A 257 2.90 19.73 29.18
N LEU A 258 4.01 20.29 28.70
CA LEU A 258 5.37 19.79 28.67
C LEU A 258 5.96 19.75 30.10
N GLY A 259 6.59 18.65 30.49
CA GLY A 259 7.28 18.53 31.77
C GLY A 259 8.44 19.53 31.89
N ARG A 260 8.95 19.73 33.12
CA ARG A 260 10.11 20.61 33.36
C ARG A 260 11.37 19.99 32.74
N GLU A 261 12.17 20.84 32.11
CA GLU A 261 13.42 20.51 31.43
C GLU A 261 14.49 20.00 32.42
N ASP A 262 15.11 18.86 32.14
CA ASP A 262 16.37 18.45 32.78
C ASP A 262 17.43 18.19 31.71
N VAL A 263 17.92 19.28 31.12
CA VAL A 263 19.02 19.25 30.14
C VAL A 263 20.34 19.18 30.89
N GLN A 264 21.06 18.07 30.73
CA GLN A 264 22.31 17.84 31.43
C GLN A 264 23.47 17.82 30.45
N ALA A 265 24.23 18.91 30.40
CA ALA A 265 25.44 19.02 29.60
C ALA A 265 26.51 18.00 30.04
N GLY A 266 27.15 17.33 29.08
CA GLY A 266 28.19 16.33 29.32
C GLY A 266 27.70 15.01 29.92
N ARG A 267 26.41 14.89 30.29
CA ARG A 267 25.83 13.62 30.72
C ARG A 267 25.73 12.69 29.51
N ARG A 268 26.13 11.43 29.70
CA ARG A 268 26.16 10.42 28.63
C ARG A 268 24.92 9.54 28.57
N LYS A 269 24.24 9.30 29.70
CA LYS A 269 23.15 8.32 29.81
C LYS A 269 21.91 8.94 30.41
N VAL A 270 20.75 8.70 29.81
CA VAL A 270 19.46 9.12 30.32
C VAL A 270 18.41 8.05 30.05
N SER A 271 17.40 7.99 30.92
CA SER A 271 16.28 7.07 30.84
C SER A 271 14.99 7.83 31.14
N GLY A 272 13.89 7.41 30.52
CA GLY A 272 12.55 7.93 30.79
C GLY A 272 11.84 8.43 29.54
N ASP A 273 10.65 9.01 29.75
CA ASP A 273 9.84 9.62 28.71
C ASP A 273 10.63 10.71 27.97
N TYR A 274 10.50 10.74 26.64
CA TYR A 274 11.25 11.65 25.78
C TYR A 274 12.79 11.60 25.93
N ALA A 275 13.35 10.52 26.48
CA ALA A 275 14.81 10.36 26.63
C ALA A 275 15.54 10.64 25.31
N GLY A 276 16.55 11.51 25.36
CA GLY A 276 17.28 11.94 24.18
C GLY A 276 18.65 12.54 24.47
N ALA A 277 19.36 12.82 23.38
CA ALA A 277 20.68 13.45 23.36
C ALA A 277 20.70 14.60 22.35
N TYR A 278 21.51 15.62 22.64
CA TYR A 278 21.92 16.63 21.67
C TYR A 278 23.41 16.54 21.40
N LEU A 279 23.77 16.78 20.13
CA LEU A 279 25.14 16.65 19.63
C LEU A 279 25.48 17.92 18.86
N THR A 280 26.44 18.69 19.36
CA THR A 280 26.84 19.99 18.80
C THR A 280 28.04 19.84 17.87
N PHE A 281 28.02 20.59 16.77
CA PHE A 281 29.06 20.67 15.77
C PHE A 281 29.41 22.14 15.48
N ASP A 282 30.71 22.41 15.33
CA ASP A 282 31.19 23.64 14.70
C ASP A 282 31.16 23.45 13.18
N THR A 283 30.43 24.32 12.48
CA THR A 283 30.16 24.18 11.05
C THR A 283 30.50 25.46 10.30
N LYS A 284 31.07 25.30 9.11
CA LYS A 284 31.11 26.34 8.07
C LYS A 284 29.92 26.18 7.14
N ALA A 285 29.60 27.22 6.39
CA ALA A 285 28.51 27.15 5.40
C ALA A 285 28.79 26.04 4.38
N GLY A 286 27.85 25.09 4.27
CA GLY A 286 27.97 23.94 3.37
C GLY A 286 28.63 22.70 3.99
N ASP A 287 29.08 22.77 5.24
CA ASP A 287 29.58 21.59 5.95
C ASP A 287 28.47 20.54 6.09
N GLN A 288 28.86 19.28 5.90
CA GLN A 288 27.95 18.14 5.96
C GLN A 288 28.20 17.29 7.20
N VAL A 289 27.13 16.89 7.88
CA VAL A 289 27.12 15.83 8.89
C VAL A 289 26.25 14.70 8.36
N VAL A 290 26.81 13.51 8.24
CA VAL A 290 26.07 12.29 7.89
C VAL A 290 25.83 11.49 9.15
N VAL A 291 24.59 11.02 9.33
CA VAL A 291 24.17 10.13 10.40
C VAL A 291 23.73 8.81 9.79
N ARG A 292 24.27 7.70 10.29
CA ARG A 292 23.92 6.33 9.89
C ARG A 292 23.20 5.67 11.05
N ILE A 293 22.00 5.14 10.82
CA ILE A 293 21.16 4.56 11.88
C ILE A 293 20.78 3.13 11.50
N ALA A 294 21.05 2.18 12.38
CA ALA A 294 20.62 0.79 12.25
C ALA A 294 19.89 0.33 13.51
N HIS A 295 19.03 -0.67 13.33
CA HIS A 295 18.15 -1.21 14.39
C HIS A 295 18.40 -2.69 14.62
N GLY A 296 18.10 -3.18 15.81
CA GLY A 296 18.13 -4.61 16.13
C GLY A 296 17.32 -4.97 17.37
N HIS A 297 17.18 -6.27 17.62
CA HIS A 297 16.62 -6.82 18.85
C HIS A 297 17.62 -6.80 20.02
N SER A 298 18.88 -6.47 19.72
CA SER A 298 19.92 -6.15 20.70
C SER A 298 20.81 -5.01 20.19
N ALA A 299 21.56 -4.37 21.10
CA ALA A 299 22.57 -3.39 20.71
C ALA A 299 23.70 -4.02 19.86
N GLU A 300 23.98 -5.31 20.06
CA GLU A 300 24.95 -6.03 19.26
C GLU A 300 24.47 -6.23 17.82
N GLU A 301 23.24 -6.72 17.65
CA GLU A 301 22.61 -6.91 16.33
C GLU A 301 22.50 -5.58 15.58
N ALA A 302 22.05 -4.51 16.25
CA ALA A 302 22.00 -3.17 15.65
C ALA A 302 23.40 -2.73 15.16
N GLY A 303 24.44 -2.99 15.95
CA GLY A 303 25.83 -2.72 15.58
C GLY A 303 26.34 -3.60 14.43
N GLN A 304 25.94 -4.87 14.37
CA GLN A 304 26.26 -5.78 13.26
C GLN A 304 25.61 -5.30 11.97
N ARG A 305 24.32 -4.95 12.01
CA ARG A 305 23.57 -4.37 10.89
C ARG A 305 24.16 -3.04 10.40
N LEU A 306 24.64 -2.19 11.30
CA LEU A 306 25.36 -0.96 10.95
C LEU A 306 26.69 -1.23 10.22
N ARG A 307 27.29 -2.41 10.40
CA ARG A 307 28.57 -2.83 9.80
C ARG A 307 28.43 -3.92 8.73
N ALA A 308 27.20 -4.28 8.36
CA ALA A 308 26.90 -5.35 7.43
C ALA A 308 27.49 -5.09 6.03
N GLN A 309 27.52 -6.10 5.17
CA GLN A 309 28.20 -6.01 3.87
C GLN A 309 27.69 -4.88 2.95
N ASP A 310 26.44 -4.45 3.11
CA ASP A 310 25.85 -3.33 2.37
C ASP A 310 25.92 -1.98 3.10
N SER A 311 26.55 -1.94 4.27
CA SER A 311 26.69 -0.76 5.12
C SER A 311 27.78 0.19 4.62
N ASP A 312 27.48 0.81 3.50
CA ASP A 312 28.31 1.85 2.92
C ASP A 312 28.16 3.16 3.72
N THR A 313 29.26 3.88 3.93
CA THR A 313 29.25 5.13 4.70
C THR A 313 29.07 6.38 3.83
N ASP A 314 29.22 6.23 2.52
CA ASP A 314 29.12 7.31 1.55
C ASP A 314 27.67 7.48 1.08
N PHE A 315 27.09 8.62 1.42
CA PHE A 315 25.69 8.92 1.12
C PHE A 315 25.36 8.81 -0.38
N ASP A 316 26.20 9.39 -1.25
CA ASP A 316 25.89 9.45 -2.69
C ASP A 316 26.02 8.06 -3.33
N ARG A 317 26.95 7.23 -2.85
CA ARG A 317 27.07 5.83 -3.28
C ARG A 317 25.90 4.98 -2.80
N VAL A 318 25.41 5.18 -1.57
CA VAL A 318 24.19 4.50 -1.10
C VAL A 318 22.98 4.91 -1.92
N HIS A 319 22.78 6.21 -2.14
CA HIS A 319 21.69 6.72 -2.97
C HIS A 319 21.75 6.15 -4.40
N ALA A 320 22.92 6.12 -5.02
CA ALA A 320 23.08 5.51 -6.34
C ALA A 320 22.73 4.02 -6.36
N LYS A 321 23.12 3.25 -5.33
CA LYS A 321 22.75 1.83 -5.18
C LYS A 321 21.25 1.65 -4.98
N ALA A 322 20.62 2.47 -4.14
CA ALA A 322 19.17 2.42 -3.91
C ALA A 322 18.39 2.71 -5.19
N ARG A 323 18.76 3.76 -5.90
CA ARG A 323 18.17 4.12 -7.19
C ARG A 323 18.37 3.01 -8.23
N ALA A 324 19.55 2.37 -8.27
CA ALA A 324 19.82 1.26 -9.19
C ALA A 324 18.95 0.03 -8.88
N ARG A 325 18.74 -0.30 -7.60
CA ARG A 325 17.87 -1.42 -7.19
C ARG A 325 16.42 -1.19 -7.62
N TRP A 326 15.89 0.01 -7.43
CA TRP A 326 14.55 0.38 -7.91
C TRP A 326 14.46 0.38 -9.44
N ALA A 327 15.48 0.87 -10.13
CA ALA A 327 15.53 0.84 -11.60
C ALA A 327 15.44 -0.59 -12.14
N GLU A 328 16.21 -1.53 -11.56
CA GLU A 328 16.17 -2.95 -11.95
C GLU A 328 14.76 -3.55 -11.81
N LEU A 329 14.07 -3.22 -10.72
CA LEU A 329 12.72 -3.68 -10.46
C LEU A 329 11.71 -3.07 -11.45
N PHE A 330 11.75 -1.76 -11.67
CA PHE A 330 10.83 -1.08 -12.59
C PHE A 330 11.09 -1.42 -14.06
N ASP A 331 12.32 -1.79 -14.43
CA ASP A 331 12.62 -2.32 -15.76
C ASP A 331 11.88 -3.63 -16.08
N ARG A 332 11.32 -4.30 -15.07
CA ARG A 332 10.41 -5.43 -15.28
C ARG A 332 9.06 -5.02 -15.85
N VAL A 333 8.65 -3.76 -15.70
CA VAL A 333 7.35 -3.26 -16.15
C VAL A 333 7.52 -1.98 -16.96
N GLN A 334 7.56 -2.13 -18.28
CA GLN A 334 7.71 -1.01 -19.20
C GLN A 334 6.37 -0.62 -19.80
N VAL A 335 6.01 0.65 -19.69
CA VAL A 335 4.75 1.19 -20.25
C VAL A 335 5.01 2.27 -21.29
N THR A 336 4.21 2.30 -22.36
CA THR A 336 4.19 3.40 -23.32
C THR A 336 2.76 3.87 -23.58
N GLY A 337 2.58 5.14 -23.92
CA GLY A 337 1.27 5.78 -23.96
C GLY A 337 0.87 6.36 -22.61
N GLY A 338 -0.41 6.71 -22.47
CA GLY A 338 -0.95 7.39 -21.29
C GLY A 338 -0.45 8.85 -21.13
N THR A 339 -1.01 9.55 -20.16
CA THR A 339 -0.57 10.91 -19.78
C THR A 339 0.65 10.87 -18.87
N ALA A 340 1.33 12.01 -18.68
CA ALA A 340 2.42 12.12 -17.72
C ALA A 340 1.95 11.77 -16.30
N LYS A 341 0.78 12.29 -15.88
CA LYS A 341 0.14 11.98 -14.58
C LYS A 341 -0.06 10.46 -14.40
N GLN A 342 -0.59 9.78 -15.42
CA GLN A 342 -0.82 8.32 -15.35
C GLN A 342 0.47 7.53 -15.21
N ARG A 343 1.55 7.91 -15.91
CA ARG A 343 2.84 7.24 -15.76
C ARG A 343 3.46 7.48 -14.38
N THR A 344 3.36 8.70 -13.84
CA THR A 344 3.81 9.00 -12.48
C THR A 344 3.03 8.20 -11.45
N LEU A 345 1.68 8.21 -11.50
CA LEU A 345 0.85 7.41 -10.62
C LEU A 345 1.17 5.92 -10.71
N PHE A 346 1.37 5.39 -11.93
CA PHE A 346 1.71 3.99 -12.13
C PHE A 346 3.03 3.59 -11.47
N TYR A 347 4.11 4.33 -11.70
CA TYR A 347 5.40 3.99 -11.09
C TYR A 347 5.48 4.32 -9.59
N SER A 348 4.71 5.31 -9.12
CA SER A 348 4.55 5.57 -7.68
C SER A 348 3.74 4.50 -6.96
N THR A 349 2.65 4.03 -7.53
CA THR A 349 1.89 2.91 -6.94
C THR A 349 2.68 1.62 -7.03
N LEU A 350 3.41 1.39 -8.15
CA LEU A 350 4.34 0.27 -8.24
C LEU A 350 5.43 0.34 -7.17
N TYR A 351 5.94 1.53 -6.79
CA TYR A 351 6.85 1.69 -5.65
C TYR A 351 6.21 1.19 -4.34
N HIS A 352 5.02 1.69 -4.01
CA HIS A 352 4.31 1.36 -2.76
C HIS A 352 3.86 -0.10 -2.67
N SER A 353 3.65 -0.78 -3.79
CA SER A 353 3.39 -2.23 -3.84
C SER A 353 4.50 -3.11 -3.23
N PHE A 354 5.71 -2.58 -3.04
CA PHE A 354 6.85 -3.29 -2.43
C PHE A 354 7.11 -2.87 -0.98
N ALA A 355 6.20 -2.13 -0.33
CA ALA A 355 6.34 -1.73 1.06
C ALA A 355 6.28 -2.91 2.05
N SER A 356 5.63 -4.02 1.67
CA SER A 356 5.44 -5.20 2.51
C SER A 356 5.47 -6.52 1.71
N PRO A 357 5.72 -7.66 2.38
CA PRO A 357 6.28 -7.80 3.72
C PRO A 357 7.73 -7.29 3.78
N ARG A 358 8.19 -6.84 4.95
CA ARG A 358 9.55 -6.33 5.13
C ARG A 358 10.53 -7.47 5.43
N MET A 359 11.77 -7.38 4.95
CA MET A 359 12.82 -8.34 5.27
C MET A 359 13.19 -8.26 6.77
N ILE A 360 13.44 -9.40 7.40
CA ILE A 360 13.91 -9.54 8.79
C ILE A 360 15.41 -9.86 8.82
N ALA A 361 15.86 -10.75 7.96
CA ALA A 361 17.27 -11.13 7.83
C ALA A 361 17.55 -11.67 6.44
N ARG A 362 18.76 -11.46 5.93
CA ARG A 362 19.24 -12.16 4.73
C ARG A 362 19.77 -13.53 5.10
N LYS A 363 19.84 -14.41 4.10
CA LYS A 363 20.53 -15.68 4.23
C LYS A 363 21.94 -15.50 4.82
N GLY A 364 22.20 -16.20 5.92
CA GLY A 364 23.46 -16.19 6.67
C GLY A 364 23.50 -15.18 7.81
N GLU A 365 22.52 -14.29 7.92
CA GLU A 365 22.41 -13.35 9.04
C GLU A 365 21.67 -13.96 10.23
N HIS A 366 21.94 -13.42 11.41
CA HIS A 366 21.23 -13.77 12.64
C HIS A 366 19.87 -13.07 12.70
N TYR A 367 18.87 -13.74 13.27
CA TYR A 367 17.57 -13.15 13.58
C TYR A 367 16.96 -13.79 14.83
N THR A 368 16.02 -13.09 15.44
CA THR A 368 15.23 -13.62 16.56
C THR A 368 13.93 -14.23 16.04
N ASP A 369 13.68 -15.50 16.33
CA ASP A 369 12.45 -16.19 15.95
C ASP A 369 11.23 -15.78 16.81
N ALA A 370 10.02 -16.26 16.48
CA ALA A 370 8.81 -15.86 17.21
C ALA A 370 8.77 -16.37 18.67
N GLU A 371 9.66 -17.28 19.06
CA GLU A 371 9.83 -17.76 20.43
C GLU A 371 10.93 -16.99 21.19
N GLY A 372 11.61 -16.04 20.53
CA GLY A 372 12.67 -15.22 21.12
C GLY A 372 14.06 -15.87 21.08
N ARG A 373 14.28 -16.90 20.26
CA ARG A 373 15.58 -17.56 20.13
C ARG A 373 16.37 -16.98 18.97
N ASP A 374 17.69 -16.89 19.15
CA ASP A 374 18.62 -16.55 18.08
C ASP A 374 18.73 -17.70 17.07
N GLN A 375 18.62 -17.37 15.79
CA GLN A 375 18.68 -18.28 14.65
C GLN A 375 19.57 -17.68 13.56
N VAL A 376 20.11 -18.54 12.70
CA VAL A 376 20.79 -18.11 11.47
C VAL A 376 19.90 -18.44 10.29
N ALA A 377 19.54 -17.42 9.51
CA ALA A 377 18.65 -17.57 8.37
C ALA A 377 19.31 -18.40 7.25
N ASP A 378 18.67 -19.46 6.76
CA ASP A 378 19.18 -20.28 5.65
C ASP A 378 18.64 -19.84 4.27
N TYR A 379 17.78 -18.82 4.27
CA TYR A 379 17.23 -18.05 3.14
C TYR A 379 16.90 -16.61 3.59
N ASP A 380 16.43 -15.74 2.70
CA ASP A 380 16.02 -14.39 3.10
C ASP A 380 14.70 -14.46 3.86
N HIS A 381 14.71 -14.10 5.14
CA HIS A 381 13.53 -14.11 6.00
C HIS A 381 12.73 -12.82 5.88
N TYR A 382 11.41 -12.94 5.86
CA TYR A 382 10.46 -11.81 5.75
C TYR A 382 9.50 -11.77 6.93
N GLY A 383 8.95 -10.59 7.21
CA GLY A 383 7.93 -10.31 8.23
C GLY A 383 6.58 -10.94 7.95
N PRO A 384 5.64 -10.86 8.92
CA PRO A 384 4.27 -11.35 8.75
C PRO A 384 3.56 -10.61 7.60
N VAL A 385 2.80 -11.34 6.81
CA VAL A 385 1.99 -10.81 5.71
C VAL A 385 0.68 -10.23 6.27
N PRO A 386 0.32 -8.98 5.91
CA PRO A 386 -0.99 -8.41 6.22
C PRO A 386 -2.05 -8.98 5.27
N PHE A 387 -2.44 -10.24 5.52
CA PHE A 387 -3.22 -11.05 4.58
C PHE A 387 -4.60 -10.49 4.22
N TRP A 388 -5.29 -9.78 5.12
CA TRP A 388 -6.60 -9.18 4.84
C TRP A 388 -6.52 -8.12 3.75
N ASP A 389 -5.40 -7.41 3.64
CA ASP A 389 -5.18 -6.37 2.64
C ASP A 389 -4.47 -6.90 1.40
N THR A 390 -3.25 -7.39 1.61
CA THR A 390 -2.30 -7.75 0.54
C THR A 390 -2.58 -9.13 -0.05
N GLY A 391 -3.27 -10.00 0.70
CA GLY A 391 -3.71 -11.32 0.27
C GLY A 391 -4.56 -11.31 -1.00
N ARG A 392 -5.28 -10.21 -1.23
CA ARG A 392 -6.26 -10.05 -2.32
C ARG A 392 -5.63 -9.77 -3.68
N ASN A 393 -4.51 -9.04 -3.74
CA ASN A 393 -3.95 -8.56 -5.00
C ASN A 393 -2.42 -8.41 -5.00
N GLN A 394 -1.83 -7.79 -3.98
CA GLN A 394 -0.42 -7.45 -3.92
C GLN A 394 0.47 -8.69 -3.94
N ILE A 395 0.11 -9.74 -3.21
CA ILE A 395 0.84 -11.01 -3.24
C ILE A 395 0.82 -11.64 -4.63
N VAL A 396 -0.26 -11.48 -5.40
CA VAL A 396 -0.35 -11.98 -6.78
C VAL A 396 0.53 -11.16 -7.72
N LEU A 397 0.63 -9.84 -7.51
CA LEU A 397 1.59 -8.98 -8.22
C LEU A 397 3.04 -9.42 -7.94
N LEU A 398 3.37 -9.73 -6.68
CA LEU A 398 4.68 -10.27 -6.32
C LEU A 398 4.92 -11.64 -6.96
N MET A 399 3.92 -12.54 -7.02
CA MET A 399 4.06 -13.84 -7.70
C MET A 399 4.43 -13.67 -9.19
N LEU A 400 3.91 -12.64 -9.85
CA LEU A 400 4.25 -12.33 -11.24
C LEU A 400 5.67 -11.77 -11.39
N LEU A 401 6.10 -10.89 -10.49
CA LEU A 401 7.35 -10.11 -10.62
C LEU A 401 8.57 -10.76 -9.94
N GLU A 402 8.38 -11.30 -8.74
CA GLU A 402 9.40 -11.81 -7.84
C GLU A 402 8.98 -13.14 -7.16
N PRO A 403 8.73 -14.23 -7.93
CA PRO A 403 8.26 -15.51 -7.38
C PRO A 403 9.24 -16.16 -6.39
N ASN A 404 10.54 -15.89 -6.52
CA ASN A 404 11.54 -16.36 -5.54
C ASN A 404 11.39 -15.64 -4.19
N VAL A 405 11.13 -14.33 -4.20
CA VAL A 405 10.82 -13.56 -2.99
C VAL A 405 9.53 -14.09 -2.36
N VAL A 406 8.51 -14.39 -3.16
CA VAL A 406 7.28 -15.01 -2.65
C VAL A 406 7.56 -16.38 -2.02
N LYS A 407 8.42 -17.21 -2.63
CA LYS A 407 8.81 -18.49 -2.04
C LYS A 407 9.46 -18.30 -0.66
N ASP A 408 10.34 -17.31 -0.52
CA ASP A 408 10.96 -16.98 0.76
C ASP A 408 9.94 -16.43 1.78
N ILE A 409 8.99 -15.59 1.37
CA ILE A 409 7.86 -15.15 2.20
C ILE A 409 7.02 -16.35 2.69
N MET A 410 6.71 -17.31 1.82
CA MET A 410 5.99 -18.53 2.17
C MET A 410 6.77 -19.38 3.18
N ARG A 411 8.09 -19.49 3.03
CA ARG A 411 8.93 -20.18 4.02
C ARG A 411 8.89 -19.46 5.37
N SER A 412 8.99 -18.14 5.39
CA SER A 412 8.95 -17.35 6.63
C SER A 412 7.62 -17.46 7.36
N GLU A 413 6.49 -17.47 6.63
CA GLU A 413 5.19 -17.72 7.22
C GLU A 413 5.07 -19.13 7.80
N PHE A 414 5.63 -20.12 7.10
CA PHE A 414 5.60 -21.50 7.55
C PHE A 414 6.46 -21.73 8.80
N ASP A 415 7.64 -21.12 8.88
CA ASP A 415 8.50 -21.21 10.06
C ASP A 415 7.84 -20.55 11.28
N ARG A 416 7.24 -19.36 11.11
CA ARG A 416 6.39 -18.75 12.14
C ARG A 416 5.24 -19.65 12.56
N ALA A 417 4.62 -20.35 11.62
CA ALA A 417 3.51 -21.26 11.93
C ALA A 417 3.97 -22.45 12.78
N ARG A 418 5.18 -22.97 12.52
CA ARG A 418 5.81 -24.02 13.33
C ARG A 418 6.11 -23.54 14.75
N GLU A 419 6.70 -22.37 14.87
CA GLU A 419 7.05 -21.74 16.15
C GLU A 419 5.81 -21.46 17.02
N ARG A 420 4.75 -20.91 16.41
CA ARG A 420 3.52 -20.50 17.12
C ARG A 420 2.48 -21.62 17.23
N GLY A 421 2.62 -22.68 16.44
CA GLY A 421 1.68 -23.79 16.35
C GLY A 421 0.44 -23.54 15.48
N TYR A 422 0.31 -22.38 14.83
CA TYR A 422 -0.80 -21.99 13.95
C TYR A 422 -0.31 -21.07 12.83
N MET A 423 -0.94 -21.14 11.66
CA MET A 423 -0.62 -20.24 10.54
C MET A 423 -1.04 -18.80 10.90
N ASN A 424 -0.24 -17.82 10.49
CA ASN A 424 -0.55 -16.40 10.71
C ASN A 424 -1.87 -16.02 10.03
N THR A 425 -2.65 -15.17 10.69
CA THR A 425 -3.87 -14.56 10.15
C THR A 425 -3.75 -13.04 10.19
N SER A 426 -4.66 -12.33 9.53
CA SER A 426 -4.76 -10.87 9.65
C SER A 426 -6.20 -10.46 9.84
N PHE A 427 -6.43 -9.55 10.79
CA PHE A 427 -7.74 -8.95 11.05
C PHE A 427 -8.83 -9.98 11.38
N HIS A 428 -9.81 -10.21 10.50
CA HIS A 428 -10.93 -11.16 10.72
C HIS A 428 -11.06 -12.25 9.64
N GLY A 429 -10.07 -12.42 8.77
CA GLY A 429 -10.01 -13.50 7.78
C GLY A 429 -8.82 -14.44 7.98
N ASP A 430 -8.81 -15.60 7.31
CA ASP A 430 -7.73 -16.60 7.35
C ASP A 430 -7.09 -16.78 5.97
N HIS A 431 -6.82 -15.65 5.32
CA HIS A 431 -6.40 -15.57 3.92
C HIS A 431 -4.96 -16.04 3.63
N ALA A 432 -4.27 -16.62 4.62
CA ALA A 432 -2.97 -17.25 4.37
C ALA A 432 -3.08 -18.35 3.30
N VAL A 433 -4.23 -19.03 3.23
CA VAL A 433 -4.51 -20.03 2.20
C VAL A 433 -4.46 -19.45 0.78
N PHE A 434 -4.77 -18.17 0.57
CA PHE A 434 -4.68 -17.53 -0.75
C PHE A 434 -3.25 -17.41 -1.24
N LEU A 435 -2.30 -17.17 -0.34
CA LEU A 435 -0.87 -17.18 -0.68
C LEU A 435 -0.43 -18.56 -1.16
N TYR A 436 -0.74 -19.61 -0.40
CA TYR A 436 -0.26 -20.96 -0.70
C TYR A 436 -0.98 -21.60 -1.89
N ASP A 437 -2.31 -21.56 -1.94
CA ASP A 437 -3.05 -22.12 -3.08
C ASP A 437 -2.72 -21.32 -4.36
N GLY A 438 -2.79 -19.99 -4.27
CA GLY A 438 -2.47 -19.10 -5.39
C GLY A 438 -1.05 -19.28 -5.93
N ALA A 439 -0.07 -19.56 -5.07
CA ALA A 439 1.30 -19.91 -5.46
C ALA A 439 1.36 -21.28 -6.15
N TRP A 440 0.68 -22.30 -5.61
CA TRP A 440 0.64 -23.65 -6.20
C TRP A 440 0.03 -23.61 -7.60
N GLN A 441 -1.09 -22.92 -7.77
CA GLN A 441 -1.78 -22.81 -9.06
C GLN A 441 -0.96 -22.03 -10.11
N ARG A 442 0.01 -21.22 -9.68
CA ARG A 442 0.95 -20.48 -10.53
C ARG A 442 2.30 -21.18 -10.70
N GLY A 443 2.45 -22.40 -10.17
CA GLY A 443 3.63 -23.24 -10.36
C GLY A 443 4.83 -22.86 -9.50
N ILE A 444 4.63 -22.13 -8.39
CA ILE A 444 5.68 -21.94 -7.39
C ILE A 444 5.83 -23.24 -6.60
N ASP A 445 7.05 -23.76 -6.53
CA ASP A 445 7.36 -25.01 -5.85
C ASP A 445 7.48 -24.82 -4.33
N PHE A 446 6.79 -25.65 -3.55
CA PHE A 446 6.77 -25.62 -2.08
C PHE A 446 6.33 -26.97 -1.48
N ASP A 447 6.65 -27.22 -0.20
CA ASP A 447 6.10 -28.35 0.56
C ASP A 447 4.67 -28.06 1.04
N TYR A 448 3.72 -28.16 0.10
CA TYR A 448 2.31 -27.89 0.37
C TYR A 448 1.68 -28.88 1.36
N ALA A 449 2.17 -30.12 1.41
CA ALA A 449 1.68 -31.12 2.34
C ALA A 449 1.98 -30.74 3.79
N ALA A 450 3.18 -30.23 4.07
CA ALA A 450 3.55 -29.83 5.42
C ALA A 450 2.85 -28.53 5.86
N VAL A 451 2.68 -27.56 4.95
CA VAL A 451 1.93 -26.33 5.25
C VAL A 451 0.45 -26.60 5.50
N TYR A 452 -0.14 -27.51 4.74
CA TYR A 452 -1.55 -27.85 4.84
C TYR A 452 -1.97 -28.22 6.26
N GLU A 453 -1.10 -28.87 7.04
CA GLU A 453 -1.40 -29.21 8.44
C GLU A 453 -1.72 -27.97 9.28
N TYR A 454 -1.05 -26.84 9.04
CA TYR A 454 -1.30 -25.58 9.76
C TYR A 454 -2.51 -24.82 9.21
N LEU A 455 -2.68 -24.80 7.88
CA LEU A 455 -3.87 -24.19 7.24
C LEU A 455 -5.15 -24.90 7.68
N ARG A 456 -5.14 -26.24 7.64
CA ARG A 456 -6.25 -27.07 8.12
C ARG A 456 -6.51 -26.86 9.59
N LYS A 457 -5.46 -26.77 10.42
CA LYS A 457 -5.60 -26.55 11.86
C LYS A 457 -6.26 -25.21 12.17
N ASN A 458 -5.90 -24.13 11.46
CA ASN A 458 -6.60 -22.84 11.57
C ASN A 458 -8.11 -22.99 11.31
N ALA A 459 -8.49 -23.78 10.30
CA ALA A 459 -9.88 -23.97 9.89
C ALA A 459 -10.67 -25.03 10.68
N THR A 460 -10.03 -25.75 11.61
CA THR A 460 -10.65 -26.89 12.30
C THR A 460 -10.47 -26.91 13.82
N ASP A 461 -9.52 -26.16 14.38
CA ASP A 461 -9.32 -26.04 15.83
C ASP A 461 -9.98 -24.76 16.38
N PRO A 462 -11.06 -24.85 17.16
CA PRO A 462 -11.71 -23.67 17.76
C PRO A 462 -10.85 -22.87 18.75
N LYS A 463 -9.70 -23.40 19.17
CA LYS A 463 -8.70 -22.69 19.99
C LYS A 463 -7.68 -21.91 19.14
N GLY A 464 -7.73 -22.09 17.82
CA GLY A 464 -6.85 -21.43 16.87
C GLY A 464 -7.21 -19.98 16.58
N PRO A 465 -6.56 -19.37 15.57
CA PRO A 465 -6.67 -17.94 15.28
C PRO A 465 -7.96 -17.55 14.56
N ARG A 466 -8.74 -18.50 14.01
CA ARG A 466 -10.07 -18.21 13.45
C ARG A 466 -11.08 -17.95 14.58
N GLY A 467 -11.34 -16.67 14.84
CA GLY A 467 -12.36 -16.23 15.79
C GLY A 467 -13.74 -16.81 15.48
N TYR A 468 -14.47 -17.19 16.53
CA TYR A 468 -15.84 -17.74 16.46
C TYR A 468 -15.98 -19.03 15.63
N LEU A 469 -14.88 -19.77 15.39
CA LEU A 469 -14.89 -20.97 14.55
C LEU A 469 -15.84 -22.06 15.08
N ALA A 470 -15.91 -22.31 16.39
CA ALA A 470 -16.85 -23.31 16.95
C ALA A 470 -18.31 -23.00 16.57
N GLU A 471 -18.67 -21.72 16.57
CA GLU A 471 -20.00 -21.25 16.18
C GLU A 471 -20.21 -21.46 14.67
N TYR A 472 -19.27 -20.99 13.85
CA TYR A 472 -19.28 -21.18 12.40
C TYR A 472 -19.41 -22.66 12.01
N MET A 473 -18.68 -23.56 12.68
CA MET A 473 -18.73 -25.01 12.43
C MET A 473 -20.08 -25.64 12.83
N LYS A 474 -20.71 -25.14 13.89
CA LYS A 474 -21.97 -25.66 14.41
C LYS A 474 -23.16 -25.28 13.51
N GLN A 475 -23.24 -24.03 13.08
CA GLN A 475 -24.44 -23.49 12.43
C GLN A 475 -24.21 -22.98 11.00
N GLY A 476 -22.96 -22.77 10.58
CA GLY A 476 -22.61 -22.29 9.24
C GLY A 476 -22.68 -20.76 9.07
N TRP A 477 -22.82 -20.01 10.16
CA TRP A 477 -22.68 -18.54 10.21
C TRP A 477 -22.18 -18.10 11.59
N ILE A 478 -21.62 -16.90 11.67
CA ILE A 478 -21.26 -16.23 12.93
C ILE A 478 -22.37 -15.25 13.29
N SER A 479 -22.93 -15.38 14.49
CA SER A 479 -24.07 -14.57 14.93
C SER A 479 -23.66 -13.25 15.57
N ASP A 480 -24.52 -12.25 15.39
CA ASP A 480 -24.44 -10.95 16.05
C ASP A 480 -25.69 -10.71 16.91
N ILE A 481 -25.55 -9.82 17.90
CA ILE A 481 -26.66 -9.35 18.73
C ILE A 481 -26.59 -7.83 18.84
N VAL A 482 -27.72 -7.15 18.62
CA VAL A 482 -27.80 -5.69 18.80
C VAL A 482 -27.40 -5.35 20.25
N PRO A 483 -26.32 -4.58 20.47
CA PRO A 483 -25.85 -4.32 21.82
C PRO A 483 -26.90 -3.60 22.67
N PRO A 484 -27.09 -3.97 23.95
CA PRO A 484 -28.03 -3.29 24.85
C PRO A 484 -27.77 -1.78 24.91
N GLY A 485 -28.81 -0.97 24.77
CA GLY A 485 -28.70 0.49 24.79
C GLY A 485 -28.15 1.13 23.52
N ASN A 486 -27.84 0.34 22.48
CA ASN A 486 -27.43 0.85 21.16
C ASN A 486 -28.56 0.61 20.14
N PRO A 487 -29.17 1.66 19.56
CA PRO A 487 -30.24 1.48 18.59
C PRO A 487 -29.72 0.81 17.32
N SER A 488 -30.60 0.06 16.64
CA SER A 488 -30.30 -0.45 15.31
C SER A 488 -30.55 0.63 14.25
N PRO A 489 -29.62 0.86 13.30
CA PRO A 489 -28.39 0.08 13.07
C PRO A 489 -27.27 0.45 14.07
N PRO A 490 -26.71 -0.52 14.83
CA PRO A 490 -25.56 -0.21 15.68
C PRO A 490 -24.30 -0.25 14.82
N TYR A 491 -23.41 0.72 15.03
CA TYR A 491 -22.19 0.84 14.22
C TYR A 491 -21.02 0.02 14.75
N ALA A 492 -21.06 -0.39 16.03
CA ALA A 492 -19.97 -1.11 16.69
C ALA A 492 -20.49 -2.04 17.79
N GLY A 493 -19.61 -2.92 18.28
CA GLY A 493 -19.89 -3.82 19.41
C GLY A 493 -20.39 -5.21 19.00
N GLY A 494 -20.21 -5.58 17.74
CA GLY A 494 -20.49 -6.93 17.24
C GLY A 494 -19.23 -7.72 16.91
N LYS A 495 -19.43 -8.89 16.31
CA LYS A 495 -18.40 -9.84 15.90
C LYS A 495 -17.97 -9.67 14.44
N ALA A 496 -18.55 -8.72 13.71
CA ALA A 496 -18.53 -8.67 12.25
C ALA A 496 -18.99 -9.99 11.62
N GLY A 497 -20.10 -10.56 12.12
CA GLY A 497 -20.51 -11.92 11.82
C GLY A 497 -20.83 -12.18 10.36
N VAL A 498 -21.37 -11.21 9.63
CA VAL A 498 -21.59 -11.33 8.18
C VAL A 498 -20.26 -11.36 7.44
N ALA A 499 -19.44 -10.33 7.63
CA ALA A 499 -18.14 -10.21 6.93
C ALA A 499 -17.27 -11.46 7.20
N THR A 500 -17.14 -11.87 8.46
CA THR A 500 -16.35 -13.04 8.85
C THR A 500 -16.91 -14.34 8.26
N THR A 501 -18.23 -14.51 8.16
CA THR A 501 -18.84 -15.69 7.52
C THR A 501 -18.51 -15.75 6.02
N LEU A 502 -18.50 -14.60 5.34
CA LEU A 502 -18.18 -14.49 3.91
C LEU A 502 -16.68 -14.78 3.66
N GLU A 503 -15.80 -14.16 4.44
CA GLU A 503 -14.34 -14.37 4.34
C GLU A 503 -13.98 -15.85 4.59
N TYR A 504 -14.52 -16.47 5.65
CA TYR A 504 -14.25 -17.89 5.93
C TYR A 504 -14.80 -18.83 4.85
N ALA A 505 -15.93 -18.49 4.21
CA ALA A 505 -16.44 -19.28 3.10
C ALA A 505 -15.50 -19.21 1.88
N TRP A 506 -14.88 -18.05 1.64
CA TRP A 506 -13.86 -17.90 0.59
C TRP A 506 -12.56 -18.62 0.95
N ASP A 507 -12.09 -18.51 2.20
CA ASP A 507 -10.92 -19.25 2.70
C ASP A 507 -11.12 -20.77 2.59
N ASP A 508 -12.31 -21.26 2.95
CA ASP A 508 -12.65 -22.69 2.86
C ASP A 508 -12.72 -23.17 1.41
N TYR A 509 -13.10 -22.33 0.44
CA TYR A 509 -13.01 -22.68 -0.98
C TYR A 509 -11.57 -22.96 -1.41
N ALA A 510 -10.64 -22.05 -1.10
CA ALA A 510 -9.23 -22.22 -1.44
C ALA A 510 -8.64 -23.44 -0.71
N LEU A 511 -9.00 -23.65 0.56
CA LEU A 511 -8.53 -24.80 1.33
C LEU A 511 -9.07 -26.14 0.81
N ALA A 512 -10.28 -26.15 0.25
CA ALA A 512 -10.82 -27.31 -0.44
C ALA A 512 -9.99 -27.70 -1.67
N ASP A 513 -9.46 -26.73 -2.42
CA ASP A 513 -8.58 -27.01 -3.57
C ASP A 513 -7.23 -27.58 -3.13
N VAL A 514 -6.60 -27.00 -2.11
CA VAL A 514 -5.36 -27.53 -1.53
C VAL A 514 -5.56 -28.98 -1.04
N ALA A 515 -6.66 -29.24 -0.31
CA ALA A 515 -6.98 -30.59 0.17
C ALA A 515 -7.17 -31.58 -1.00
N ARG A 516 -7.86 -31.17 -2.07
CA ARG A 516 -8.09 -32.00 -3.26
C ARG A 516 -6.78 -32.34 -3.99
N ARG A 517 -5.89 -31.36 -4.18
CA ARG A 517 -4.57 -31.56 -4.80
C ARG A 517 -3.68 -32.52 -4.01
N LEU A 518 -3.85 -32.55 -2.68
CA LEU A 518 -3.16 -33.46 -1.78
C LEU A 518 -3.84 -34.83 -1.63
N GLY A 519 -4.99 -35.06 -2.30
CA GLY A 519 -5.76 -36.30 -2.19
C GLY A 519 -6.50 -36.48 -0.86
N LYS A 520 -6.69 -35.40 -0.08
CA LYS A 520 -7.41 -35.40 1.21
C LYS A 520 -8.91 -35.18 0.99
N ASN A 521 -9.57 -36.18 0.40
CA ASN A 521 -10.93 -36.07 -0.11
C ASN A 521 -11.97 -35.66 0.96
N ASP A 522 -11.92 -36.24 2.17
CA ASP A 522 -12.87 -35.90 3.25
C ASP A 522 -12.80 -34.42 3.65
N ASP A 523 -11.57 -33.89 3.77
CA ASP A 523 -11.34 -32.49 4.06
C ASP A 523 -11.80 -31.62 2.88
N ALA A 524 -11.48 -32.01 1.64
CA ALA A 524 -11.89 -31.28 0.45
C ALA A 524 -13.42 -31.17 0.35
N GLU A 525 -14.15 -32.24 0.64
CA GLU A 525 -15.62 -32.23 0.68
C GLU A 525 -16.17 -31.39 1.85
N MET A 526 -15.55 -31.47 3.03
CA MET A 526 -15.94 -30.66 4.19
C MET A 526 -15.79 -29.17 3.87
N PHE A 527 -14.64 -28.75 3.37
CA PHE A 527 -14.36 -27.36 3.05
C PHE A 527 -15.19 -26.87 1.85
N ALA A 528 -15.43 -27.70 0.84
CA ALA A 528 -16.35 -27.36 -0.26
C ALA A 528 -17.79 -27.12 0.21
N ARG A 529 -18.29 -27.89 1.19
CA ARG A 529 -19.60 -27.62 1.82
C ARG A 529 -19.59 -26.28 2.54
N ARG A 530 -18.55 -26.00 3.34
CA ARG A 530 -18.43 -24.72 4.07
C ARG A 530 -18.20 -23.51 3.16
N ALA A 531 -17.60 -23.70 1.99
CA ALA A 531 -17.48 -22.66 0.98
C ALA A 531 -18.82 -22.12 0.48
N SER A 532 -19.92 -22.86 0.70
CA SER A 532 -21.29 -22.40 0.43
C SER A 532 -21.95 -21.66 1.60
N ASN A 533 -21.28 -21.48 2.74
CA ASN A 533 -21.84 -20.86 3.94
C ASN A 533 -22.21 -19.38 3.77
N TYR A 534 -21.69 -18.69 2.75
CA TYR A 534 -22.15 -17.34 2.39
C TYR A 534 -23.68 -17.29 2.18
N ARG A 535 -24.29 -18.40 1.72
CA ARG A 535 -25.74 -18.53 1.53
C ARG A 535 -26.51 -18.46 2.85
N ASN A 536 -25.90 -18.85 3.97
CA ASN A 536 -26.57 -18.89 5.28
C ASN A 536 -26.83 -17.50 5.87
N VAL A 537 -26.17 -16.47 5.35
CA VAL A 537 -26.34 -15.07 5.75
C VAL A 537 -26.99 -14.23 4.64
N PHE A 538 -27.46 -14.84 3.54
CA PHE A 538 -28.22 -14.14 2.51
C PHE A 538 -29.71 -14.11 2.88
N ASP A 539 -30.26 -12.91 3.07
CA ASP A 539 -31.68 -12.70 3.31
C ASP A 539 -32.39 -12.40 1.98
N PRO A 540 -33.11 -13.36 1.38
CA PRO A 540 -33.78 -13.17 0.09
C PRO A 540 -34.91 -12.14 0.16
N SER A 541 -35.44 -11.82 1.35
CA SER A 541 -36.52 -10.84 1.50
C SER A 541 -36.05 -9.40 1.26
N VAL A 542 -34.76 -9.13 1.48
CA VAL A 542 -34.12 -7.82 1.21
C VAL A 542 -33.11 -7.90 0.07
N GLY A 543 -32.67 -9.10 -0.32
CA GLY A 543 -31.70 -9.32 -1.39
C GLY A 543 -30.29 -8.82 -1.04
N PHE A 544 -29.86 -9.05 0.20
CA PHE A 544 -28.55 -8.69 0.74
C PHE A 544 -28.05 -9.73 1.75
N PHE A 545 -26.75 -9.72 2.02
CA PHE A 545 -26.24 -10.39 3.22
C PHE A 545 -26.61 -9.59 4.46
N ARG A 546 -27.10 -10.28 5.48
CA ARG A 546 -27.67 -9.70 6.70
C ARG A 546 -27.27 -10.53 7.91
N GLY A 547 -26.96 -9.87 9.02
CA GLY A 547 -26.56 -10.59 10.22
C GLY A 547 -27.71 -11.38 10.82
N ARG A 548 -27.35 -12.48 11.47
CA ARG A 548 -28.28 -13.40 12.14
C ARG A 548 -27.92 -13.51 13.61
N THR A 549 -28.92 -13.67 14.45
CA THR A 549 -28.74 -14.06 15.84
C THR A 549 -28.42 -15.56 15.95
N GLU A 550 -28.02 -16.02 17.14
CA GLU A 550 -27.73 -17.45 17.39
C GLU A 550 -28.95 -18.34 17.14
N ASP A 551 -30.16 -17.85 17.46
CA ASP A 551 -31.43 -18.55 17.17
C ASP A 551 -31.88 -18.41 15.69
N GLY A 552 -31.04 -17.83 14.83
CA GLY A 552 -31.21 -17.79 13.39
C GLY A 552 -32.12 -16.69 12.86
N LYS A 553 -32.61 -15.77 13.72
CA LYS A 553 -33.41 -14.61 13.30
C LYS A 553 -32.54 -13.56 12.62
N TRP A 554 -33.10 -12.86 11.65
CA TRP A 554 -32.42 -11.74 11.00
C TRP A 554 -32.36 -10.51 11.92
N ILE A 555 -31.20 -9.85 11.98
CA ILE A 555 -31.02 -8.60 12.74
C ILE A 555 -31.82 -7.48 12.08
N SER A 556 -32.70 -6.83 12.83
CA SER A 556 -33.66 -5.83 12.32
C SER A 556 -33.74 -4.60 13.22
N PRO A 557 -34.01 -3.39 12.67
CA PRO A 557 -34.06 -3.02 11.25
C PRO A 557 -32.73 -3.22 10.51
N PHE A 558 -32.81 -3.30 9.17
CA PHE A 558 -31.65 -3.42 8.28
C PHE A 558 -31.72 -2.39 7.15
N ASP A 559 -30.65 -1.62 6.97
CA ASP A 559 -30.45 -0.69 5.87
C ASP A 559 -29.12 -1.02 5.18
N PRO A 560 -29.13 -1.51 3.92
CA PRO A 560 -27.89 -1.89 3.24
C PRO A 560 -26.93 -0.73 2.97
N GLY A 561 -27.40 0.53 3.04
CA GLY A 561 -26.59 1.73 2.85
C GLY A 561 -25.86 2.21 4.10
N GLU A 562 -26.19 1.68 5.28
CA GLU A 562 -25.49 2.05 6.52
C GLU A 562 -24.23 1.20 6.72
N PRO A 563 -23.08 1.81 7.07
CA PRO A 563 -21.87 1.08 7.37
C PRO A 563 -21.98 0.52 8.79
N TYR A 564 -22.22 -0.77 8.92
CA TYR A 564 -22.25 -1.46 10.22
C TYR A 564 -20.82 -1.73 10.73
N TYR A 565 -19.96 -0.70 10.62
CA TYR A 565 -18.49 -0.64 10.63
C TYR A 565 -17.74 -1.64 11.52
N ASN A 566 -18.24 -1.91 12.73
CA ASN A 566 -17.67 -2.83 13.71
C ASN A 566 -18.77 -3.67 14.39
N PHE A 567 -19.84 -3.97 13.66
CA PHE A 567 -21.01 -4.71 14.14
C PHE A 567 -21.26 -5.98 13.33
N MET A 568 -22.11 -5.95 12.29
CA MET A 568 -22.34 -7.10 11.39
C MET A 568 -21.31 -7.17 10.28
N MET A 569 -20.79 -6.01 9.88
CA MET A 569 -19.82 -5.85 8.82
C MET A 569 -18.55 -5.26 9.44
N LYS A 570 -17.42 -5.49 8.79
CA LYS A 570 -16.17 -4.86 9.19
C LYS A 570 -15.79 -3.86 8.11
N GLU A 571 -15.72 -2.58 8.48
CA GLU A 571 -15.31 -1.49 7.59
C GLU A 571 -16.18 -1.34 6.33
N ALA A 572 -17.40 -1.88 6.36
CA ALA A 572 -18.22 -2.07 5.16
C ALA A 572 -19.71 -1.87 5.44
N SER A 573 -20.49 -1.71 4.36
CA SER A 573 -21.95 -1.69 4.38
C SER A 573 -22.54 -3.00 3.84
N GLY A 574 -23.88 -3.10 3.84
CA GLY A 574 -24.59 -4.21 3.20
C GLY A 574 -24.40 -4.23 1.69
N TRP A 575 -24.25 -3.06 1.08
CA TRP A 575 -23.86 -2.93 -0.32
C TRP A 575 -22.45 -3.45 -0.59
N SER A 576 -21.49 -3.09 0.25
CA SER A 576 -20.10 -3.53 0.08
C SER A 576 -19.96 -5.05 0.20
N THR A 577 -20.46 -5.62 1.30
CA THR A 577 -20.33 -7.05 1.57
C THR A 577 -21.12 -7.95 0.61
N LEU A 578 -22.12 -7.42 -0.12
CA LEU A 578 -22.85 -8.19 -1.15
C LEU A 578 -21.92 -8.80 -2.21
N TRP A 579 -20.79 -8.17 -2.48
CA TRP A 579 -19.85 -8.56 -3.54
C TRP A 579 -18.68 -9.41 -3.04
N LEU A 580 -18.66 -9.77 -1.75
CA LEU A 580 -17.60 -10.53 -1.10
C LEU A 580 -17.83 -12.06 -1.25
N VAL A 581 -18.10 -12.50 -2.49
CA VAL A 581 -18.20 -13.92 -2.89
C VAL A 581 -17.40 -14.19 -4.17
N PRO A 582 -16.10 -13.83 -4.22
CA PRO A 582 -15.29 -13.91 -5.44
C PRO A 582 -15.07 -15.36 -5.92
N HIS A 583 -15.09 -16.35 -5.02
CA HIS A 583 -14.97 -17.77 -5.38
C HIS A 583 -16.23 -18.34 -6.07
N ASP A 584 -17.39 -17.69 -5.91
CA ASP A 584 -18.67 -18.21 -6.42
C ASP A 584 -19.62 -17.12 -6.91
N VAL A 585 -19.12 -16.28 -7.83
CA VAL A 585 -19.90 -15.21 -8.47
C VAL A 585 -21.16 -15.77 -9.16
N GLN A 586 -21.07 -16.94 -9.78
CA GLN A 586 -22.25 -17.63 -10.34
C GLN A 586 -23.27 -18.02 -9.27
N GLY A 587 -22.83 -18.47 -8.09
CA GLY A 587 -23.72 -18.75 -6.95
C GLY A 587 -24.41 -17.50 -6.41
N LEU A 588 -23.70 -16.38 -6.25
CA LEU A 588 -24.28 -15.09 -5.88
C LEU A 588 -25.30 -14.61 -6.93
N MET A 589 -24.98 -14.77 -8.22
CA MET A 589 -25.89 -14.45 -9.31
C MET A 589 -27.18 -15.27 -9.24
N ASN A 590 -27.11 -16.54 -8.85
CA ASN A 590 -28.31 -17.37 -8.65
C ASN A 590 -29.15 -16.86 -7.47
N LEU A 591 -28.53 -16.46 -6.36
CA LEU A 591 -29.23 -15.87 -5.20
C LEU A 591 -29.96 -14.57 -5.56
N LEU A 592 -29.38 -13.76 -6.43
CA LEU A 592 -29.96 -12.49 -6.89
C LEU A 592 -31.00 -12.66 -8.00
N GLY A 593 -31.25 -13.89 -8.48
CA GLY A 593 -32.28 -14.17 -9.49
C GLY A 593 -31.79 -14.17 -10.94
N GLY A 594 -30.49 -14.39 -11.17
CA GLY A 594 -29.89 -14.56 -12.49
C GLY A 594 -29.13 -13.34 -13.02
N ARG A 595 -28.58 -13.45 -14.24
CA ARG A 595 -27.66 -12.47 -14.86
C ARG A 595 -28.21 -11.05 -14.90
N ASP A 596 -29.46 -10.88 -15.32
CA ASP A 596 -30.05 -9.55 -15.47
C ASP A 596 -30.29 -8.86 -14.11
N ALA A 597 -30.74 -9.62 -13.11
CA ALA A 597 -30.94 -9.09 -11.77
C ALA A 597 -29.60 -8.76 -11.09
N PHE A 598 -28.59 -9.61 -11.27
CA PHE A 598 -27.22 -9.35 -10.84
C PHE A 598 -26.65 -8.07 -11.48
N ASN A 599 -26.79 -7.90 -12.80
CA ASN A 599 -26.35 -6.70 -13.50
C ASN A 599 -27.06 -5.43 -13.01
N LYS A 600 -28.38 -5.49 -12.80
CA LYS A 600 -29.15 -4.36 -12.24
C LYS A 600 -28.71 -4.01 -10.81
N LYS A 601 -28.37 -5.03 -10.01
CA LYS A 601 -27.90 -4.83 -8.62
C LYS A 601 -26.50 -4.20 -8.60
N LEU A 602 -25.60 -4.62 -9.49
CA LEU A 602 -24.31 -3.94 -9.68
C LEU A 602 -24.49 -2.51 -10.20
N ASP A 603 -25.38 -2.29 -11.18
CA ASP A 603 -25.67 -0.93 -11.68
C ASP A 603 -26.12 -0.03 -10.52
N ALA A 604 -27.03 -0.54 -9.69
CA ALA A 604 -27.51 0.17 -8.51
C ALA A 604 -26.40 0.43 -7.49
N PHE A 605 -25.45 -0.49 -7.30
CA PHE A 605 -24.32 -0.29 -6.40
C PHE A 605 -23.45 0.90 -6.83
N PHE A 606 -23.12 1.01 -8.12
CA PHE A 606 -22.32 2.13 -8.63
C PHE A 606 -23.10 3.45 -8.85
N SER A 607 -24.45 3.42 -8.79
CA SER A 607 -25.28 4.61 -9.06
C SER A 607 -26.03 5.14 -7.84
N THR A 608 -26.29 4.32 -6.82
CA THR A 608 -27.04 4.74 -5.63
C THR A 608 -26.14 5.67 -4.80
N PRO A 609 -26.56 6.89 -4.48
CA PRO A 609 -25.73 7.79 -3.66
C PRO A 609 -25.40 7.21 -2.29
N TYR A 610 -24.21 7.48 -1.80
CA TYR A 610 -23.83 7.20 -0.41
C TYR A 610 -24.39 8.29 0.51
N THR A 611 -25.41 7.95 1.30
CA THR A 611 -26.09 8.86 2.23
C THR A 611 -26.14 8.30 3.66
N ALA A 612 -25.15 7.48 4.01
CA ALA A 612 -25.05 6.86 5.32
C ALA A 612 -25.03 7.90 6.45
N LYS A 613 -25.65 7.55 7.57
CA LYS A 613 -25.59 8.35 8.81
C LYS A 613 -24.47 7.89 9.72
N GLY A 614 -24.14 6.61 9.67
CA GLY A 614 -23.04 6.00 10.40
C GLY A 614 -21.67 6.40 9.91
N ILE A 615 -20.75 6.67 10.82
CA ILE A 615 -19.36 6.96 10.47
C ILE A 615 -18.63 5.67 10.11
N CYS A 616 -18.17 5.57 8.86
CA CYS A 616 -17.11 4.66 8.43
C CYS A 616 -15.89 5.50 8.07
N ARG A 617 -14.81 5.45 8.88
CA ARG A 617 -13.70 6.40 8.76
C ARG A 617 -12.86 6.20 7.50
N ASP A 618 -12.67 4.95 7.11
CA ASP A 618 -11.85 4.48 5.98
C ASP A 618 -12.68 4.22 4.70
N CYS A 619 -14.03 4.32 4.75
CA CYS A 619 -14.88 4.22 3.57
C CYS A 619 -14.81 5.49 2.71
N THR A 620 -13.71 5.66 1.99
CA THR A 620 -13.45 6.80 1.11
C THR A 620 -13.23 6.35 -0.34
N GLY A 621 -13.25 7.29 -1.30
CA GLY A 621 -13.11 6.98 -2.73
C GLY A 621 -14.41 6.47 -3.33
N LEU A 622 -15.48 7.25 -3.17
CA LEU A 622 -16.85 6.81 -3.48
C LEU A 622 -17.24 6.93 -4.96
N ILE A 623 -17.90 5.89 -5.49
CA ILE A 623 -18.71 5.94 -6.72
C ILE A 623 -20.08 5.32 -6.42
N GLY A 624 -21.08 6.14 -6.12
CA GLY A 624 -22.34 5.63 -5.59
C GLY A 624 -22.10 5.01 -4.21
N GLN A 625 -22.43 3.72 -4.04
CA GLN A 625 -22.17 2.94 -2.83
C GLN A 625 -20.81 2.22 -2.86
N TYR A 626 -20.12 2.20 -4.00
CA TYR A 626 -18.79 1.60 -4.14
C TYR A 626 -17.73 2.41 -3.40
N VAL A 627 -16.87 1.73 -2.66
CA VAL A 627 -15.78 2.31 -1.88
C VAL A 627 -14.43 1.80 -2.41
N GLN A 628 -13.74 2.57 -3.25
CA GLN A 628 -12.42 2.15 -3.77
C GLN A 628 -11.37 2.05 -2.66
N GLY A 629 -11.46 2.94 -1.67
CA GLY A 629 -10.50 3.10 -0.59
C GLY A 629 -10.51 1.97 0.43
N ASN A 630 -11.41 0.98 0.30
CA ASN A 630 -11.48 -0.15 1.20
C ASN A 630 -11.57 -1.49 0.44
N GLN A 631 -10.90 -2.50 0.98
CA GLN A 631 -10.64 -3.78 0.33
C GLN A 631 -11.86 -4.63 -0.04
N PRO A 632 -12.97 -4.65 0.73
CA PRO A 632 -14.14 -5.48 0.42
C PRO A 632 -14.80 -5.20 -0.93
N ASP A 633 -14.59 -4.00 -1.49
CA ASP A 633 -15.26 -3.57 -2.72
C ASP A 633 -14.37 -3.71 -3.96
N GLN A 634 -13.04 -3.76 -3.81
CA GLN A 634 -12.09 -3.58 -4.91
C GLN A 634 -12.26 -4.56 -6.08
N GLN A 635 -12.79 -5.76 -5.84
CA GLN A 635 -13.10 -6.75 -6.89
C GLN A 635 -14.41 -6.47 -7.65
N ALA A 636 -15.34 -5.70 -7.09
CA ALA A 636 -16.71 -5.57 -7.59
C ALA A 636 -16.81 -5.01 -9.02
N ALA A 637 -15.90 -4.09 -9.39
CA ALA A 637 -15.85 -3.51 -10.73
C ALA A 637 -15.62 -4.55 -11.84
N TYR A 638 -15.01 -5.69 -11.51
CA TYR A 638 -14.69 -6.77 -12.44
C TYR A 638 -15.81 -7.81 -12.58
N LEU A 639 -16.83 -7.78 -11.73
CA LEU A 639 -17.85 -8.83 -11.67
C LEU A 639 -18.80 -8.85 -12.88
N TYR A 640 -18.88 -7.76 -13.66
CA TYR A 640 -19.65 -7.76 -14.92
C TYR A 640 -19.09 -8.75 -15.97
N ALA A 641 -17.83 -9.20 -15.83
CA ALA A 641 -17.25 -10.22 -16.68
C ALA A 641 -17.96 -11.58 -16.55
N TRP A 642 -18.47 -11.94 -15.36
CA TRP A 642 -19.22 -13.18 -15.15
C TRP A 642 -20.64 -13.13 -15.72
N SER A 643 -21.26 -11.96 -15.70
CA SER A 643 -22.65 -11.76 -16.12
C SER A 643 -22.82 -11.40 -17.60
N GLY A 644 -21.74 -11.43 -18.38
CA GLY A 644 -21.75 -11.19 -19.82
C GLY A 644 -21.84 -9.71 -20.21
N GLN A 645 -21.44 -8.79 -19.33
CA GLN A 645 -21.38 -7.35 -19.62
C GLN A 645 -19.98 -6.73 -19.40
N PRO A 646 -18.89 -7.34 -19.88
CA PRO A 646 -17.52 -6.88 -19.58
C PRO A 646 -17.22 -5.44 -20.03
N TRP A 647 -17.99 -4.89 -20.98
CA TRP A 647 -17.86 -3.47 -21.35
C TRP A 647 -18.18 -2.50 -20.19
N LYS A 648 -18.99 -2.92 -19.21
CA LYS A 648 -19.22 -2.13 -17.99
C LYS A 648 -18.01 -2.17 -17.06
N THR A 649 -17.36 -3.33 -16.91
CA THR A 649 -16.05 -3.42 -16.23
C THR A 649 -15.03 -2.49 -16.89
N GLN A 650 -14.90 -2.53 -18.22
CA GLN A 650 -13.99 -1.65 -18.97
C GLN A 650 -14.24 -0.16 -18.70
N ALA A 651 -15.50 0.27 -18.66
CA ALA A 651 -15.85 1.65 -18.36
C ALA A 651 -15.54 2.01 -16.90
N LEU A 652 -15.89 1.15 -15.95
CA LEU A 652 -15.74 1.39 -14.52
C LEU A 652 -14.28 1.40 -14.08
N THR A 653 -13.46 0.44 -14.51
CA THR A 653 -12.03 0.43 -14.13
C THR A 653 -11.32 1.69 -14.65
N ARG A 654 -11.65 2.13 -15.87
CA ARG A 654 -11.12 3.37 -16.45
C ARG A 654 -11.59 4.61 -15.70
N ARG A 655 -12.84 4.61 -15.22
CA ARG A 655 -13.41 5.68 -14.41
C ARG A 655 -12.73 5.76 -13.03
N ILE A 656 -12.59 4.62 -12.35
CA ILE A 656 -11.93 4.53 -11.04
C ILE A 656 -10.49 5.04 -11.10
N LEU A 657 -9.70 4.57 -12.08
CA LEU A 657 -8.31 4.99 -12.27
C LEU A 657 -8.16 6.49 -12.54
N ASP A 658 -9.16 7.13 -13.17
CA ASP A 658 -9.14 8.54 -13.55
C ASP A 658 -9.68 9.47 -12.46
N GLU A 659 -10.80 9.09 -11.83
CA GLU A 659 -11.54 9.93 -10.89
C GLU A 659 -11.04 9.81 -9.45
N LEU A 660 -10.43 8.69 -9.04
CA LEU A 660 -10.18 8.39 -7.62
C LEU A 660 -8.69 8.39 -7.21
N TYR A 661 -7.76 8.37 -8.16
CA TYR A 661 -6.32 8.38 -7.90
C TYR A 661 -5.68 9.69 -8.35
N GLY A 662 -4.95 10.34 -7.44
CA GLY A 662 -4.44 11.69 -7.62
C GLY A 662 -5.55 12.70 -7.88
N SER A 663 -6.70 12.52 -7.23
CA SER A 663 -7.92 13.32 -7.45
C SER A 663 -8.00 14.58 -6.60
N ASP A 664 -7.09 14.73 -5.64
CA ASP A 664 -6.96 15.93 -4.82
C ASP A 664 -6.26 17.07 -5.59
N ALA A 665 -6.26 18.28 -5.02
CA ALA A 665 -5.64 19.45 -5.62
C ALA A 665 -4.14 19.31 -5.91
N THR A 666 -3.42 18.44 -5.20
CA THR A 666 -1.97 18.22 -5.40
C THR A 666 -1.67 17.13 -6.44
N GLY A 667 -2.64 16.26 -6.72
CA GLY A 667 -2.47 15.10 -7.60
C GLY A 667 -1.82 13.89 -6.93
N TYR A 668 -1.66 13.91 -5.60
CA TYR A 668 -1.04 12.85 -4.81
C TYR A 668 -2.03 12.02 -3.97
N GLY A 669 -3.30 12.35 -3.92
CA GLY A 669 -4.30 11.70 -3.09
C GLY A 669 -4.62 10.28 -3.53
N PHE A 670 -4.84 9.40 -2.56
CA PHE A 670 -5.35 8.04 -2.79
C PHE A 670 -6.83 7.94 -2.42
N PRO A 671 -7.56 6.97 -3.00
CA PRO A 671 -8.97 6.77 -2.69
C PRO A 671 -9.24 6.40 -1.23
N GLY A 672 -8.26 5.85 -0.51
CA GLY A 672 -8.34 5.43 0.90
C GLY A 672 -6.98 4.94 1.38
N MET A 673 -6.98 4.12 2.44
CA MET A 673 -5.85 3.32 2.95
C MET A 673 -4.93 2.81 1.82
N ASP A 674 -3.61 3.01 1.83
CA ASP A 674 -2.76 2.19 0.91
C ASP A 674 -2.66 0.73 1.38
N ASP A 675 -2.80 0.52 2.69
CA ASP A 675 -2.78 -0.78 3.37
C ASP A 675 -1.61 -1.65 2.94
N GLN A 676 -0.42 -1.05 3.09
CA GLN A 676 0.88 -1.66 2.82
C GLN A 676 1.08 -2.12 1.37
N GLY A 677 0.43 -1.42 0.42
CA GLY A 677 0.57 -1.65 -1.02
C GLY A 677 -0.62 -2.35 -1.66
N SER A 678 -1.71 -2.65 -0.93
CA SER A 678 -2.91 -3.28 -1.51
C SER A 678 -3.61 -2.34 -2.51
N THR A 679 -3.95 -1.12 -2.10
CA THR A 679 -4.64 -0.14 -2.96
C THR A 679 -3.75 0.32 -4.13
N SER A 680 -2.44 0.41 -3.90
CA SER A 680 -1.45 0.62 -4.96
C SER A 680 -1.40 -0.53 -5.97
N SER A 681 -1.39 -1.78 -5.50
CA SER A 681 -1.35 -2.96 -6.39
C SER A 681 -2.61 -3.07 -7.23
N TRP A 682 -3.77 -2.69 -6.70
CA TRP A 682 -5.00 -2.56 -7.48
C TRP A 682 -4.82 -1.60 -8.66
N TYR A 683 -4.22 -0.42 -8.44
CA TYR A 683 -3.94 0.55 -9.51
C TYR A 683 -3.01 -0.04 -10.55
N VAL A 684 -1.88 -0.63 -10.13
CA VAL A 684 -0.88 -1.23 -11.03
C VAL A 684 -1.52 -2.27 -11.94
N LEU A 685 -2.22 -3.24 -11.37
CA LEU A 685 -2.87 -4.34 -12.11
C LEU A 685 -3.93 -3.78 -13.08
N SER A 686 -4.83 -2.93 -12.57
CA SER A 686 -5.93 -2.37 -13.34
C SER A 686 -5.45 -1.45 -14.47
N ALA A 687 -4.40 -0.66 -14.25
CA ALA A 687 -3.78 0.21 -15.24
C ALA A 687 -3.12 -0.60 -16.38
N MET A 688 -2.55 -1.76 -16.06
CA MET A 688 -2.08 -2.72 -17.07
C MET A 688 -3.23 -3.38 -17.84
N GLY A 689 -4.43 -3.40 -17.26
CA GLY A 689 -5.67 -3.82 -17.93
C GLY A 689 -6.25 -5.14 -17.41
N PHE A 690 -5.81 -5.65 -16.26
CA PHE A 690 -6.34 -6.90 -15.69
C PHE A 690 -6.28 -6.93 -14.16
N TYR A 691 -7.06 -7.80 -13.49
CA TYR A 691 -7.06 -7.93 -12.04
C TYR A 691 -7.35 -9.37 -11.55
N PRO A 692 -6.66 -9.89 -10.52
CA PRO A 692 -6.94 -11.17 -9.91
C PRO A 692 -8.10 -11.04 -8.90
N VAL A 693 -9.34 -11.26 -9.35
CA VAL A 693 -10.53 -11.18 -8.48
C VAL A 693 -10.50 -12.21 -7.35
N ASP A 694 -10.06 -13.43 -7.66
CA ASP A 694 -9.80 -14.47 -6.66
C ASP A 694 -8.30 -14.84 -6.68
N PRO A 695 -7.51 -14.44 -5.67
CA PRO A 695 -6.06 -14.64 -5.63
C PRO A 695 -5.67 -16.13 -5.50
N SER A 696 -6.56 -16.97 -4.96
CA SER A 696 -6.34 -18.42 -4.86
C SER A 696 -6.36 -19.10 -6.23
N THR A 697 -7.16 -18.58 -7.17
CA THR A 697 -7.22 -19.06 -8.55
C THR A 697 -6.11 -18.47 -9.40
N PRO A 698 -5.71 -19.13 -10.51
CA PRO A 698 -4.69 -18.62 -11.43
C PRO A 698 -5.26 -17.62 -12.45
N ASP A 699 -6.49 -17.14 -12.29
CA ASP A 699 -7.21 -16.37 -13.32
C ASP A 699 -7.07 -14.84 -13.13
N TYR A 700 -7.02 -14.13 -14.26
CA TYR A 700 -6.89 -12.67 -14.33
C TYR A 700 -8.01 -12.10 -15.20
N ILE A 701 -8.84 -11.22 -14.64
CA ILE A 701 -10.01 -10.67 -15.31
C ILE A 701 -9.62 -9.41 -16.08
N ILE A 702 -9.96 -9.35 -17.36
CA ILE A 702 -9.59 -8.24 -18.25
C ILE A 702 -10.51 -7.04 -17.95
N GLY A 703 -9.88 -5.92 -17.60
CA GLY A 703 -10.50 -4.61 -17.49
C GLY A 703 -10.33 -3.81 -18.78
N SER A 704 -9.75 -2.63 -18.67
CA SER A 704 -9.35 -1.81 -19.83
C SER A 704 -8.05 -1.07 -19.51
N PRO A 705 -6.97 -1.28 -20.27
CA PRO A 705 -5.68 -0.67 -19.98
C PRO A 705 -5.69 0.84 -20.23
N ILE A 706 -4.86 1.59 -19.51
CA ILE A 706 -4.65 3.03 -19.73
C ILE A 706 -3.43 3.33 -20.62
N PHE A 707 -2.55 2.36 -20.80
CA PHE A 707 -1.36 2.45 -21.65
C PHE A 707 -1.60 1.81 -23.02
N ASP A 708 -0.90 2.30 -24.04
CA ASP A 708 -0.95 1.72 -25.39
C ASP A 708 -0.20 0.40 -25.45
N ARG A 709 0.84 0.27 -24.62
CA ARG A 709 1.64 -0.95 -24.49
C ARG A 709 2.11 -1.12 -23.05
N VAL A 710 2.03 -2.36 -22.57
CA VAL A 710 2.64 -2.81 -21.32
C VAL A 710 3.50 -4.02 -21.64
N ARG A 711 4.76 -4.00 -21.21
CA ARG A 711 5.66 -5.13 -21.29
C ARG A 711 6.09 -5.54 -19.89
N LEU A 712 5.60 -6.69 -19.45
CA LEU A 712 5.84 -7.29 -18.14
C LEU A 712 6.86 -8.44 -18.28
N ARG A 713 8.10 -8.21 -17.85
CA ARG A 713 9.09 -9.28 -17.67
C ARG A 713 8.82 -9.98 -16.34
N MET A 714 8.14 -11.11 -16.41
CA MET A 714 7.79 -11.92 -15.25
C MET A 714 9.04 -12.51 -14.61
N GLY A 715 8.95 -12.87 -13.33
CA GLY A 715 10.08 -13.37 -12.56
C GLY A 715 10.63 -14.72 -13.03
N ASN A 716 9.87 -15.47 -13.83
CA ASN A 716 10.34 -16.68 -14.51
C ASN A 716 11.19 -16.39 -15.79
N GLY A 717 11.47 -15.12 -16.08
CA GLY A 717 12.26 -14.67 -17.22
C GLY A 717 11.49 -14.55 -18.54
N LYS A 718 10.20 -14.90 -18.58
CA LYS A 718 9.34 -14.72 -19.75
C LYS A 718 8.71 -13.33 -19.77
N THR A 719 8.23 -12.92 -20.94
CA THR A 719 7.57 -11.62 -21.12
C THR A 719 6.11 -11.81 -21.46
N PHE A 720 5.23 -11.20 -20.67
CA PHE A 720 3.84 -10.97 -21.03
C PHE A 720 3.70 -9.55 -21.56
N GLU A 721 3.09 -9.40 -22.72
CA GLU A 721 2.91 -8.11 -23.37
C GLU A 721 1.44 -7.84 -23.65
N ILE A 722 0.98 -6.63 -23.33
CA ILE A 722 -0.36 -6.15 -23.65
C ILE A 722 -0.22 -4.98 -24.62
N VAL A 723 -0.87 -5.06 -25.78
CA VAL A 723 -0.86 -4.02 -26.81
C VAL A 723 -2.28 -3.54 -27.04
N ALA A 724 -2.61 -2.33 -26.61
CA ALA A 724 -3.91 -1.70 -26.78
C ALA A 724 -3.90 -0.76 -27.98
N ARG A 725 -4.33 -1.27 -29.13
CA ARG A 725 -4.41 -0.48 -30.38
C ARG A 725 -5.55 0.53 -30.28
N ASN A 726 -5.28 1.75 -30.73
CA ASN A 726 -6.22 2.88 -30.70
C ASN A 726 -6.67 3.27 -29.28
N ASN A 727 -5.88 2.98 -28.24
CA ASN A 727 -6.24 3.37 -26.88
C ASN A 727 -6.24 4.90 -26.73
N SER A 728 -7.24 5.43 -26.01
CA SER A 728 -7.34 6.84 -25.67
C SER A 728 -8.33 7.01 -24.53
N ALA A 729 -8.45 8.23 -23.98
CA ALA A 729 -9.48 8.52 -22.97
C ALA A 729 -10.91 8.19 -23.46
N THR A 730 -11.16 8.40 -24.76
CA THR A 730 -12.43 8.06 -25.41
C THR A 730 -12.54 6.57 -25.74
N ASN A 731 -11.48 5.99 -26.31
CA ASN A 731 -11.45 4.60 -26.78
C ASN A 731 -11.13 3.66 -25.62
N LYS A 732 -12.11 3.42 -24.76
CA LYS A 732 -11.98 2.59 -23.56
C LYS A 732 -12.50 1.16 -23.71
N TYR A 733 -13.24 0.87 -24.78
CA TYR A 733 -13.93 -0.41 -24.95
C TYR A 733 -13.20 -1.36 -25.89
N ILE A 734 -13.05 -2.62 -25.49
CA ILE A 734 -12.44 -3.66 -26.29
C ILE A 734 -13.41 -4.09 -27.38
N GLN A 735 -12.99 -3.94 -28.64
CA GLN A 735 -13.75 -4.35 -29.82
C GLN A 735 -13.43 -5.79 -30.22
N SER A 736 -12.17 -6.19 -30.06
CA SER A 736 -11.69 -7.54 -30.31
C SER A 736 -10.35 -7.76 -29.61
N ALA A 737 -10.03 -9.00 -29.29
CA ALA A 737 -8.74 -9.38 -28.72
C ALA A 737 -8.11 -10.58 -29.44
N THR A 738 -6.77 -10.64 -29.41
CA THR A 738 -6.03 -11.86 -29.76
C THR A 738 -4.99 -12.17 -28.70
N LEU A 739 -4.83 -13.44 -28.36
CA LEU A 739 -3.74 -13.93 -27.53
C LEU A 739 -2.81 -14.78 -28.40
N ASN A 740 -1.54 -14.38 -28.50
CA ASN A 740 -0.54 -15.03 -29.36
C ASN A 740 -1.02 -15.21 -30.82
N GLY A 741 -1.71 -14.18 -31.34
CA GLY A 741 -2.26 -14.15 -32.70
C GLY A 741 -3.55 -14.94 -32.91
N LYS A 742 -4.04 -15.68 -31.91
CA LYS A 742 -5.31 -16.41 -31.97
C LYS A 742 -6.43 -15.53 -31.41
N ALA A 743 -7.62 -15.60 -32.02
CA ALA A 743 -8.79 -14.88 -31.52
C ALA A 743 -9.05 -15.21 -30.05
N TRP A 744 -9.31 -14.17 -29.25
CA TRP A 744 -9.57 -14.28 -27.82
C TRP A 744 -10.90 -13.59 -27.50
N THR A 745 -11.91 -14.38 -27.14
CA THR A 745 -13.26 -13.88 -26.83
C THR A 745 -13.53 -13.81 -25.32
N LYS A 746 -12.73 -14.51 -24.52
CA LYS A 746 -12.86 -14.53 -23.05
C LYS A 746 -12.48 -13.17 -22.43
N PRO A 747 -13.28 -12.63 -21.50
CA PRO A 747 -12.95 -11.42 -20.75
C PRO A 747 -11.95 -11.67 -19.61
N TRP A 748 -11.16 -12.73 -19.70
CA TRP A 748 -10.16 -13.16 -18.72
C TRP A 748 -9.10 -14.02 -19.39
N PHE A 749 -7.98 -14.28 -18.72
CA PHE A 749 -6.97 -15.27 -19.08
C PHE A 749 -6.42 -15.95 -17.81
N SER A 750 -5.92 -17.16 -17.94
CA SER A 750 -5.29 -17.91 -16.84
C SER A 750 -3.79 -17.65 -16.79
N HIS A 751 -3.15 -17.99 -15.67
CA HIS A 751 -1.69 -17.93 -15.56
C HIS A 751 -1.00 -18.84 -16.59
N ALA A 752 -1.60 -20.00 -16.90
CA ALA A 752 -1.07 -20.92 -17.90
C ALA A 752 -1.02 -20.30 -19.31
N ASP A 753 -1.96 -19.40 -19.63
CA ASP A 753 -2.00 -18.69 -20.91
C ASP A 753 -0.80 -17.75 -21.11
N ILE A 754 -0.18 -17.28 -20.01
CA ILE A 754 0.93 -16.32 -20.03
C ILE A 754 2.26 -16.90 -19.54
N ALA A 755 2.27 -18.05 -18.86
CA ALA A 755 3.44 -18.61 -18.17
C ALA A 755 4.68 -18.76 -19.07
N ASN A 756 4.49 -19.04 -20.36
CA ASN A 756 5.57 -19.19 -21.35
C ASN A 756 5.93 -17.90 -22.11
N GLY A 757 5.38 -16.77 -21.66
CA GLY A 757 5.35 -15.52 -22.40
C GLY A 757 4.18 -15.48 -23.38
N ALA A 758 3.58 -14.30 -23.53
CA ALA A 758 2.44 -14.11 -24.40
C ALA A 758 2.31 -12.66 -24.87
N THR A 759 1.57 -12.46 -25.96
CA THR A 759 1.13 -11.14 -26.41
C THR A 759 -0.38 -11.11 -26.52
N LEU A 760 -1.01 -10.31 -25.65
CA LEU A 760 -2.43 -9.97 -25.72
C LEU A 760 -2.57 -8.65 -26.50
N VAL A 761 -3.19 -8.72 -27.67
CA VAL A 761 -3.49 -7.53 -28.48
C VAL A 761 -4.97 -7.20 -28.33
N LEU A 762 -5.27 -5.99 -27.88
CA LEU A 762 -6.61 -5.44 -27.74
C LEU A 762 -6.82 -4.37 -28.80
N THR A 763 -7.93 -4.43 -29.54
CA THR A 763 -8.35 -3.32 -30.41
C THR A 763 -9.41 -2.52 -29.70
N MET A 764 -9.12 -1.26 -29.39
CA MET A 764 -9.97 -0.39 -28.60
C MET A 764 -10.90 0.44 -29.49
N GLY A 765 -12.05 0.85 -28.95
CA GLY A 765 -13.05 1.68 -29.62
C GLY A 765 -13.84 2.57 -28.65
N PRO A 766 -14.53 3.59 -29.17
CA PRO A 766 -15.22 4.60 -28.36
C PRO A 766 -16.56 4.12 -27.79
N GLU A 767 -17.19 3.11 -28.43
CA GLU A 767 -18.47 2.55 -28.05
C GLU A 767 -18.33 1.09 -27.60
N PRO A 768 -19.18 0.61 -26.67
CA PRO A 768 -19.09 -0.76 -26.17
C PRO A 768 -19.44 -1.79 -27.26
N ASN A 769 -18.53 -2.74 -27.50
CA ASN A 769 -18.88 -3.95 -28.24
C ASN A 769 -19.60 -4.92 -27.29
N LYS A 770 -20.94 -4.99 -27.42
CA LYS A 770 -21.77 -5.84 -26.56
C LYS A 770 -21.69 -7.35 -26.87
N ALA A 771 -20.96 -7.74 -27.91
CA ALA A 771 -20.76 -9.15 -28.27
C ALA A 771 -19.45 -9.74 -27.72
N TRP A 772 -18.40 -8.94 -27.53
CA TRP A 772 -17.11 -9.44 -27.06
C TRP A 772 -17.18 -9.77 -25.56
N GLY A 773 -16.78 -11.01 -25.18
CA GLY A 773 -16.80 -11.49 -23.80
C GLY A 773 -18.19 -11.59 -23.16
N ALA A 774 -19.25 -11.58 -23.97
CA ALA A 774 -20.63 -11.65 -23.50
C ALA A 774 -21.19 -13.08 -23.43
N ASP A 775 -20.55 -14.04 -24.10
CA ASP A 775 -21.01 -15.43 -24.15
C ASP A 775 -20.96 -16.05 -22.74
N PRO A 776 -22.06 -16.67 -22.26
CA PRO A 776 -22.06 -17.42 -21.02
C PRO A 776 -20.94 -18.45 -20.84
N HIS A 777 -20.48 -19.07 -21.93
CA HIS A 777 -19.40 -20.06 -21.93
C HIS A 777 -18.01 -19.43 -21.84
N ASP A 778 -17.89 -18.12 -22.09
CA ASP A 778 -16.65 -17.36 -21.94
C ASP A 778 -16.51 -16.75 -20.54
N ALA A 779 -17.53 -16.83 -19.69
CA ALA A 779 -17.48 -16.30 -18.33
C ALA A 779 -16.31 -16.88 -17.52
N PRO A 780 -15.72 -16.11 -16.58
CA PRO A 780 -14.69 -16.65 -15.70
C PRO A 780 -15.26 -17.72 -14.76
N ARG A 781 -14.37 -18.49 -14.13
CA ARG A 781 -14.74 -19.65 -13.30
C ARG A 781 -15.50 -19.25 -12.04
N SER A 782 -16.31 -20.17 -11.52
CA SER A 782 -17.02 -20.04 -10.24
C SER A 782 -17.28 -21.43 -9.69
N MET A 783 -17.21 -21.59 -8.36
CA MET A 783 -17.47 -22.85 -7.68
C MET A 783 -18.78 -23.53 -8.13
N SER A 784 -19.89 -22.79 -8.23
CA SER A 784 -21.20 -23.36 -8.63
C SER A 784 -21.31 -23.71 -10.12
N ALA A 785 -20.39 -23.25 -10.97
CA ALA A 785 -20.35 -23.60 -12.39
C ALA A 785 -19.57 -24.91 -12.65
N GLU A 786 -18.64 -25.27 -11.77
CA GLU A 786 -17.81 -26.48 -11.87
C GLU A 786 -18.54 -27.76 -11.45
N GLN A 787 -19.67 -27.63 -10.74
CA GLN A 787 -20.51 -28.76 -10.30
C GLN A 787 -21.55 -29.22 -11.35
N ARG A 788 -21.47 -28.72 -12.59
CA ARG A 788 -22.41 -29.05 -13.68
C ARG A 788 -21.80 -29.93 -14.76
#